data_AF-A0A9D9YA10-F1
#
_entry.id   AF-A0A9D9YA10-F1
#
_cell.length_a   1.000
_cell.length_b   1.000
_cell.length_c   1.000
_cell.angle_alpha   90.00
_cell.angle_beta   90.00
_cell.angle_gamma   90.00
#
_symmetry.space_group_name_H-M   'P 1'
#
loop_
_entity.id
_entity.type
_entity.pdbx_description
1 polymer ?
#
loop_
_entity_poly.entity_id
_entity_poly.type
_entity_poly.pdbx_seq_one_letter_code
_entity_poly.pdbx_strand_id
1 'polypeptide(L)'
;MQKRRIKQVFLVSGLTIGSVLFGIFVAIFIFQGSVRAFTSAKAFGEQLSILGDRIRGIDNDVLSENFINKDTLSTEELSPVEITLGNISDGMYTPPETGKVIRINLESMELTQYEDGKIIKNIPVLSKGKTGSYWETPGGKYSVLYKEESHLSSFGKVWMPWSMQFFGNYFIHGWPVDNSGKPLADIGYSGGCIRLDTSDAKALYEWADIGTTVSIYSTTSEEPTSVGESSPYFLKNPKLLPKVSASAYIVGDVSSGDIILEKNMDEVHPIASVSKLMTALTALDVVHQRGTSTVSKKALSTYGENGGFYIGEKIKNSDLLFPLLLESSNDSAEIIAEQVGRNYFMRAMNTKASSIGLIQTNFDDPSGLSENNISTARDLFKMARYIHEFKHYVYDITKLEKYSNGTHTWVNTNRYLGEENYAGGKTGYTNPAKETIVALFDVPISEFENRTIAIILLQSSDRYGDTNELISYLRKNVYRGANRPIEIVENTEEPSRKVSLAFGGDVMLDRGVKSSVDRNFAGDYSRLFENLIPLKEADISFINLEGPVSDTGNNVGSKYSFRMDPKVLDVMRYAGIDIVSFANNHVGDWNKSAFNDTLSRLRESGIKYTGAGSNRPVAIEPTIIEKNGLKIGFLGFSDVGPDWVKATDTSSGILIASDPDLENIIRNANQKVDILAVSFHWGTEYSEHNARQKTLAYKAVENGAELVVGHHPHVIQDTEEYKGALIMYSLGNLIFDQYFSEETMQGLIVEVSFSGDKLESYQKKLVKLNSYFQPQEILDYP
;
A
#
# COMPACT_ATOMS: atom_id res chain seq x y z
N MET A 1 29.66 56.28 8.01
CA MET A 1 30.36 56.51 6.72
C MET A 1 30.21 55.28 5.85
N GLN A 2 29.92 55.51 4.57
CA GLN A 2 29.42 54.55 3.58
C GLN A 2 30.50 53.59 3.02
N LYS A 3 30.08 52.33 2.83
CA LYS A 3 30.20 51.44 1.65
C LYS A 3 31.41 51.59 0.67
N ARG A 4 32.07 50.45 0.43
CA ARG A 4 32.33 49.80 -0.89
C ARG A 4 32.86 48.36 -0.63
N ARG A 5 32.08 47.29 -0.85
CA ARG A 5 31.82 46.48 -2.07
C ARG A 5 33.01 45.58 -2.52
N ILE A 6 32.90 44.25 -2.33
CA ILE A 6 32.58 43.15 -3.32
C ILE A 6 33.86 42.65 -4.06
N LYS A 7 34.25 41.35 -4.17
CA LYS A 7 33.54 40.11 -4.62
C LYS A 7 34.30 38.80 -4.25
N GLN A 8 33.55 37.69 -4.29
CA GLN A 8 33.81 36.25 -3.98
C GLN A 8 34.90 35.53 -4.80
N VAL A 9 35.42 34.38 -4.28
CA VAL A 9 35.38 33.00 -4.86
C VAL A 9 35.52 31.95 -3.70
N PHE A 10 34.92 30.77 -3.86
CA PHE A 10 34.65 29.67 -2.91
C PHE A 10 35.62 28.45 -3.01
N LEU A 11 35.62 27.58 -1.97
CA LEU A 11 35.94 26.11 -1.91
C LEU A 11 37.43 25.68 -2.03
N VAL A 12 38.04 24.69 -1.33
CA VAL A 12 37.63 23.37 -0.76
C VAL A 12 38.62 22.91 0.36
N SER A 13 38.15 21.98 1.21
CA SER A 13 38.84 20.85 1.91
C SER A 13 39.13 20.95 3.42
N GLY A 14 38.46 20.10 4.19
CA GLY A 14 38.75 19.80 5.59
C GLY A 14 38.35 18.36 5.91
N LEU A 15 39.35 17.49 6.05
CA LEU A 15 39.20 16.09 6.47
C LEU A 15 40.40 15.72 7.36
N THR A 16 40.12 14.85 8.33
CA THR A 16 41.01 14.00 9.14
C THR A 16 41.94 14.65 10.18
N ILE A 17 41.63 14.42 11.47
CA ILE A 17 42.50 13.78 12.49
C ILE A 17 41.59 13.39 13.67
N GLY A 18 41.36 12.08 13.86
CA GLY A 18 40.53 11.55 14.94
C GLY A 18 40.52 10.03 15.00
N SER A 19 41.63 9.38 14.67
CA SER A 19 41.74 7.91 14.67
C SER A 19 43.19 7.44 14.61
N VAL A 20 44.00 7.85 15.58
CA VAL A 20 45.24 7.14 15.94
C VAL A 20 45.40 7.28 17.45
N LEU A 21 44.82 6.36 18.23
CA LEU A 21 45.21 6.00 19.61
C LEU A 21 44.32 4.87 20.18
N PHE A 22 44.09 3.82 19.39
CA PHE A 22 43.54 2.55 19.90
C PHE A 22 44.45 1.34 19.56
N GLY A 23 45.65 1.61 19.05
CA GLY A 23 46.63 0.62 18.58
C GLY A 23 47.77 0.30 19.55
N ILE A 24 47.69 0.72 20.82
CA ILE A 24 48.74 0.43 21.82
C ILE A 24 48.06 0.11 23.17
N PHE A 25 47.39 -1.04 23.30
CA PHE A 25 47.04 -1.59 24.62
C PHE A 25 46.82 -3.13 24.62
N VAL A 26 47.45 -3.86 23.69
CA VAL A 26 47.44 -5.35 23.68
C VAL A 26 48.85 -5.97 23.77
N ALA A 27 49.91 -5.17 23.94
CA ALA A 27 51.24 -5.71 24.15
C ALA A 27 51.89 -5.08 25.38
N ILE A 28 51.57 -5.63 26.55
CA ILE A 28 52.39 -5.81 27.76
C ILE A 28 51.41 -6.34 28.81
N PHE A 29 51.30 -7.66 28.93
CA PHE A 29 51.09 -8.40 30.19
C PHE A 29 50.91 -9.89 29.88
N ILE A 30 51.98 -10.51 29.40
CA ILE A 30 52.30 -11.91 29.71
C ILE A 30 53.76 -11.92 30.17
N PHE A 31 53.99 -11.81 31.48
CA PHE A 31 54.90 -12.66 32.26
C PHE A 31 55.03 -12.17 33.71
N GLN A 32 54.93 -13.13 34.65
CA GLN A 32 55.30 -13.12 36.08
C GLN A 32 54.34 -12.48 37.10
N GLY A 33 53.58 -13.35 37.77
CA GLY A 33 54.01 -13.85 39.08
C GLY A 33 53.76 -12.98 40.33
N SER A 34 52.87 -13.50 41.18
CA SER A 34 52.87 -13.45 42.65
C SER A 34 52.39 -12.20 43.43
N VAL A 35 51.23 -12.39 44.08
CA VAL A 35 50.97 -12.21 45.53
C VAL A 35 50.89 -10.79 46.13
N ARG A 36 49.78 -10.60 46.88
CA ARG A 36 49.47 -9.65 48.00
C ARG A 36 48.74 -8.32 47.71
N ALA A 37 47.41 -8.41 47.83
CA ALA A 37 46.56 -7.76 48.84
C ALA A 37 46.88 -6.33 49.36
N PHE A 38 45.83 -5.51 49.29
CA PHE A 38 45.44 -4.41 50.18
C PHE A 38 46.43 -3.24 50.35
N THR A 39 46.16 -2.15 49.62
CA THR A 39 45.99 -0.80 50.19
C THR A 39 45.59 0.20 49.08
N SER A 40 44.77 1.19 49.46
CA SER A 40 44.47 2.44 48.73
C SER A 40 43.20 2.53 47.85
N ALA A 41 42.03 2.22 48.43
CA ALA A 41 40.73 2.75 47.98
C ALA A 41 40.56 4.28 48.22
N LYS A 42 41.65 5.06 48.18
CA LYS A 42 41.67 6.51 48.45
C LYS A 42 42.30 7.34 47.33
N ALA A 43 42.81 6.71 46.27
CA ALA A 43 43.39 7.41 45.10
C ALA A 43 42.47 7.44 43.85
N PHE A 44 41.34 6.72 43.87
CA PHE A 44 40.36 6.71 42.77
C PHE A 44 39.22 7.73 42.94
N GLY A 45 39.11 8.34 44.13
CA GLY A 45 38.10 9.35 44.45
C GLY A 45 38.49 10.79 44.09
N GLU A 46 39.76 11.09 43.83
CA GLU A 46 40.22 12.46 43.58
C GLU A 46 40.33 12.81 42.08
N GLN A 47 40.42 11.84 41.16
CA GLN A 47 40.43 12.11 39.71
C GLN A 47 39.04 12.27 39.06
N LEU A 48 37.95 11.90 39.74
CA LEU A 48 36.58 12.18 39.30
C LEU A 48 36.08 13.57 39.72
N SER A 49 36.82 14.28 40.57
CA SER A 49 36.47 15.66 40.99
C SER A 49 36.98 16.75 40.04
N ILE A 50 37.85 16.43 39.08
CA ILE A 50 38.45 17.41 38.16
C ILE A 50 37.75 17.45 36.78
N LEU A 51 36.82 16.51 36.50
CA LEU A 51 35.93 16.56 35.34
C LEU A 51 34.53 17.13 35.66
N GLY A 52 34.18 17.24 36.95
CA GLY A 52 32.91 17.81 37.42
C GLY A 52 32.85 19.34 37.50
N ASP A 53 34.00 20.02 37.38
CA ASP A 53 34.11 21.49 37.56
C ASP A 53 34.36 22.28 36.26
N ARG A 54 34.13 21.67 35.08
CA ARG A 54 34.27 22.34 33.77
C ARG A 54 32.98 22.48 32.95
N ILE A 55 31.82 22.27 33.56
CA ILE A 55 30.50 22.65 33.00
C ILE A 55 29.67 23.32 34.10
N ARG A 56 30.15 24.46 34.59
CA ARG A 56 29.36 25.44 35.35
C ARG A 56 29.74 26.84 34.89
N GLY A 57 28.81 27.51 34.23
CA GLY A 57 28.89 28.92 33.89
C GLY A 57 28.19 29.22 32.57
N ILE A 58 27.17 30.11 32.65
CA ILE A 58 26.32 30.67 31.58
C ILE A 58 25.07 29.80 31.27
N ASP A 59 23.82 30.21 31.44
CA ASP A 59 23.18 31.34 32.14
C ASP A 59 21.75 30.85 32.47
N ASN A 60 21.29 31.02 33.72
CA ASN A 60 19.92 30.73 34.15
C ASN A 60 19.16 32.06 34.19
N ASP A 61 18.35 32.31 33.17
CA ASP A 61 17.16 33.15 33.28
C ASP A 61 16.18 32.73 32.17
N VAL A 62 14.89 32.73 32.50
CA VAL A 62 13.73 32.24 31.71
C VAL A 62 13.43 30.74 31.85
N LEU A 63 13.24 30.21 33.06
CA LEU A 63 12.32 29.09 33.33
C LEU A 63 11.92 29.05 34.83
N SER A 64 11.09 29.99 35.29
CA SER A 64 10.30 29.80 36.51
C SER A 64 9.16 30.81 36.61
N GLU A 65 8.03 30.48 36.00
CA GLU A 65 6.65 30.91 36.35
C GLU A 65 5.77 30.06 35.42
N ASN A 66 5.12 28.99 35.87
CA ASN A 66 3.92 29.11 36.66
C ASN A 66 3.58 27.84 37.44
N PHE A 67 2.95 28.12 38.58
CA PHE A 67 2.51 27.22 39.61
C PHE A 67 1.48 26.17 39.16
N ILE A 68 1.57 25.05 39.86
CA ILE A 68 0.53 24.07 40.16
C ILE A 68 -0.85 24.74 40.30
N ASN A 69 -1.80 24.29 39.49
CA ASN A 69 -3.22 24.42 39.81
C ASN A 69 -3.86 23.03 39.73
N LYS A 70 -4.03 22.41 40.91
CA LYS A 70 -4.96 21.30 41.12
C LYS A 70 -6.35 21.93 41.22
N ASP A 71 -7.14 21.81 40.15
CA ASP A 71 -8.61 21.75 40.13
C ASP A 71 -9.12 22.22 38.77
N THR A 72 -9.07 21.35 37.77
CA THR A 72 -10.01 21.33 36.63
C THR A 72 -9.86 19.99 35.91
N LEU A 73 -10.84 19.09 36.11
CA LEU A 73 -11.17 18.06 35.14
C LEU A 73 -11.71 18.77 33.89
N SER A 74 -10.81 19.14 32.98
CA SER A 74 -11.18 19.50 31.61
C SER A 74 -10.80 18.34 30.72
N THR A 75 -11.80 17.83 30.01
CA THR A 75 -11.69 16.90 28.88
C THR A 75 -10.49 17.27 28.00
N GLU A 76 -9.44 16.46 28.03
CA GLU A 76 -8.34 16.55 27.06
C GLU A 76 -8.94 16.36 25.67
N GLU A 77 -9.00 17.45 24.91
CA GLU A 77 -9.18 17.37 23.47
C GLU A 77 -7.98 16.61 22.91
N LEU A 78 -8.26 15.40 22.41
CA LEU A 78 -7.34 14.58 21.63
C LEU A 78 -6.69 15.46 20.56
N SER A 79 -5.36 15.55 20.59
CA SER A 79 -4.57 16.12 19.51
C SER A 79 -5.05 15.54 18.16
N PRO A 80 -5.30 16.38 17.14
CA PRO A 80 -5.82 15.91 15.87
C PRO A 80 -4.85 14.88 15.29
N VAL A 81 -5.39 13.74 14.87
CA VAL A 81 -4.70 12.75 14.06
C VAL A 81 -4.20 13.48 12.80
N GLU A 82 -2.88 13.62 12.63
CA GLU A 82 -2.32 14.15 11.40
C GLU A 82 -2.48 13.09 10.30
N ILE A 83 -3.13 13.48 9.20
CA ILE A 83 -3.30 12.64 8.02
C ILE A 83 -2.14 12.95 7.10
N THR A 84 -1.16 12.04 7.05
CA THR A 84 -0.05 12.17 6.10
C THR A 84 -0.09 11.01 5.12
N LEU A 85 -0.53 11.29 3.89
CA LEU A 85 -0.28 10.42 2.75
C LEU A 85 1.19 10.53 2.39
N GLY A 86 1.95 9.46 2.61
CA GLY A 86 3.40 9.43 2.36
C GLY A 86 3.90 8.01 2.17
N ASN A 87 5.16 7.85 1.77
CA ASN A 87 5.80 6.54 1.60
C ASN A 87 6.97 6.45 2.59
N ILE A 88 7.18 5.30 3.23
CA ILE A 88 8.42 5.06 3.97
C ILE A 88 9.43 4.48 2.98
N SER A 89 10.36 5.33 2.51
CA SER A 89 11.57 4.86 1.83
C SER A 89 12.39 4.07 2.84
N ASP A 90 12.76 2.84 2.47
CA ASP A 90 13.53 1.95 3.33
C ASP A 90 15.01 2.38 3.43
N GLY A 91 15.43 3.45 2.71
CA GLY A 91 16.81 3.93 2.68
C GLY A 91 17.83 2.91 2.14
N MET A 92 17.34 1.76 1.64
CA MET A 92 18.14 0.65 1.11
C MET A 92 18.59 0.88 -0.34
N TYR A 93 18.01 1.87 -1.02
CA TYR A 93 18.07 2.02 -2.47
C TYR A 93 19.12 3.01 -2.96
N THR A 94 19.50 3.99 -2.14
CA THR A 94 20.46 5.01 -2.54
C THR A 94 21.87 4.58 -2.10
N PRO A 95 22.80 4.35 -3.05
CA PRO A 95 24.18 4.03 -2.70
C PRO A 95 24.82 5.22 -1.96
N PRO A 96 25.61 4.96 -0.90
CA PRO A 96 26.47 5.98 -0.31
C PRO A 96 27.34 6.67 -1.38
N GLU A 97 27.45 8.00 -1.33
CA GLU A 97 28.22 8.79 -2.31
C GLU A 97 29.74 8.55 -2.22
N THR A 98 30.23 7.98 -1.13
CA THR A 98 31.65 7.79 -0.85
C THR A 98 31.95 6.39 -0.31
N GLY A 99 33.12 5.85 -0.63
CA GLY A 99 33.61 4.55 -0.17
C GLY A 99 33.17 3.37 -1.03
N LYS A 100 33.58 2.18 -0.61
CA LYS A 100 33.27 0.91 -1.29
C LYS A 100 31.92 0.37 -0.82
N VAL A 101 31.07 0.00 -1.77
CA VAL A 101 29.73 -0.54 -1.52
C VAL A 101 29.47 -1.72 -2.45
N ILE A 102 28.94 -2.80 -1.89
CA ILE A 102 28.43 -3.96 -2.61
C ILE A 102 26.91 -3.85 -2.59
N ARG A 103 26.27 -3.78 -3.75
CA ARG A 103 24.82 -3.83 -3.89
C ARG A 103 24.41 -5.15 -4.52
N ILE A 104 23.35 -5.77 -4.01
CA ILE A 104 22.88 -7.07 -4.47
C ILE A 104 21.38 -6.98 -4.69
N ASN A 105 20.95 -7.13 -5.94
CA ASN A 105 19.54 -7.27 -6.29
C ASN A 105 19.19 -8.76 -6.39
N LEU A 106 18.35 -9.24 -5.47
CA LEU A 106 17.94 -10.65 -5.41
C LEU A 106 16.93 -11.05 -6.49
N GLU A 107 16.33 -10.09 -7.18
CA GLU A 107 15.39 -10.31 -8.26
C GLU A 107 16.11 -10.43 -9.60
N SER A 108 16.94 -9.43 -9.95
CA SER A 108 17.77 -9.48 -11.17
C SER A 108 18.97 -10.42 -11.06
N MET A 109 19.24 -10.95 -9.84
CA MET A 109 20.38 -11.82 -9.55
C MET A 109 21.71 -11.16 -9.97
N GLU A 110 21.88 -9.88 -9.65
CA GLU A 110 23.08 -9.10 -9.97
C GLU A 110 23.68 -8.47 -8.71
N LEU A 111 25.01 -8.52 -8.62
CA LEU A 111 25.82 -7.81 -7.63
C LEU A 111 26.59 -6.68 -8.32
N THR A 112 26.44 -5.46 -7.83
CA THR A 112 27.15 -4.28 -8.34
C THR A 112 28.15 -3.76 -7.31
N GLN A 113 29.40 -3.61 -7.73
CA GLN A 113 30.45 -2.92 -6.98
C GLN A 113 30.36 -1.42 -7.25
N TYR A 114 30.32 -0.62 -6.20
CA TYR A 114 30.44 0.83 -6.25
C TYR A 114 31.69 1.28 -5.49
N GLU A 115 32.36 2.30 -6.01
CA GLU A 115 33.42 3.03 -5.33
C GLU A 115 33.21 4.53 -5.58
N ASP A 116 33.03 5.30 -4.52
CA ASP A 116 32.78 6.74 -4.57
C ASP A 116 31.64 7.12 -5.53
N GLY A 117 30.50 6.43 -5.39
CA GLY A 117 29.29 6.63 -6.18
C GLY A 117 29.35 6.11 -7.62
N LYS A 118 30.49 5.55 -8.07
CA LYS A 118 30.66 5.03 -9.44
C LYS A 118 30.58 3.52 -9.49
N ILE A 119 29.89 2.99 -10.48
CA ILE A 119 29.87 1.55 -10.77
C ILE A 119 31.26 1.13 -11.25
N ILE A 120 31.85 0.16 -10.55
CA ILE A 120 33.13 -0.45 -10.89
C ILE A 120 32.93 -1.73 -11.69
N LYS A 121 32.01 -2.59 -11.26
CA LYS A 121 31.74 -3.87 -11.92
C LYS A 121 30.36 -4.39 -11.55
N ASN A 122 29.67 -4.98 -12.53
CA ASN A 122 28.51 -5.84 -12.32
C ASN A 122 28.94 -7.30 -12.39
N ILE A 123 28.46 -8.11 -11.44
CA ILE A 123 28.81 -9.51 -11.26
C ILE A 123 27.51 -10.31 -11.16
N PRO A 124 27.31 -11.35 -12.00
CA PRO A 124 26.17 -12.24 -11.86
C PRO A 124 26.17 -12.99 -10.53
N VAL A 125 25.03 -12.99 -9.85
CA VAL A 125 24.77 -13.88 -8.71
C VAL A 125 24.27 -15.22 -9.26
N LEU A 126 24.99 -16.29 -8.95
CA LEU A 126 24.66 -17.63 -9.45
C LEU A 126 23.60 -18.33 -8.61
N SER A 127 23.54 -18.07 -7.30
CA SER A 127 22.44 -18.51 -6.46
C SER A 127 22.31 -17.72 -5.16
N LYS A 128 21.09 -17.75 -4.62
CA LYS A 128 20.68 -17.17 -3.34
C LYS A 128 19.95 -18.21 -2.48
N GLY A 129 19.53 -17.81 -1.29
CA GLY A 129 18.63 -18.58 -0.43
C GLY A 129 17.29 -18.84 -1.10
N LYS A 130 16.68 -19.97 -0.76
CA LYS A 130 15.35 -20.33 -1.26
C LYS A 130 14.29 -19.48 -0.56
N THR A 131 13.47 -18.78 -1.33
CA THR A 131 12.33 -18.01 -0.83
C THR A 131 11.38 -18.88 0.00
N GLY A 132 10.96 -18.37 1.16
CA GLY A 132 10.10 -19.05 2.14
C GLY A 132 10.77 -20.14 2.96
N SER A 133 12.07 -20.37 2.77
CA SER A 133 12.81 -21.28 3.62
C SER A 133 13.38 -20.56 4.85
N TYR A 134 13.73 -21.33 5.89
CA TYR A 134 14.49 -20.83 7.04
C TYR A 134 15.75 -20.04 6.63
N TRP A 135 16.33 -20.42 5.48
CA TRP A 135 17.58 -19.89 4.95
C TRP A 135 17.35 -18.98 3.75
N GLU A 136 16.20 -18.30 3.68
CA GLU A 136 16.02 -17.20 2.75
C GLU A 136 17.07 -16.11 2.99
N THR A 137 17.66 -15.61 1.90
CA THR A 137 18.70 -14.58 1.97
C THR A 137 18.11 -13.31 2.59
N PRO A 138 18.70 -12.79 3.67
CA PRO A 138 18.14 -11.61 4.33
C PRO A 138 18.44 -10.35 3.51
N GLY A 139 17.41 -9.59 3.17
CA GLY A 139 17.56 -8.19 2.74
C GLY A 139 18.08 -7.31 3.87
N GLY A 140 18.56 -6.11 3.55
CA GLY A 140 19.06 -5.13 4.53
C GLY A 140 20.39 -4.50 4.16
N LYS A 141 20.82 -3.55 5.00
CA LYS A 141 22.13 -2.89 4.94
C LYS A 141 23.06 -3.47 5.99
N TYR A 142 24.09 -4.15 5.52
CA TYR A 142 25.09 -4.86 6.30
C TYR A 142 26.50 -4.32 5.99
N SER A 143 27.51 -5.00 6.51
CA SER A 143 28.90 -4.72 6.19
C SER A 143 29.70 -6.02 6.16
N VAL A 144 30.76 -6.07 5.38
CA VAL A 144 31.72 -7.18 5.44
C VAL A 144 32.34 -7.23 6.84
N LEU A 145 31.98 -8.24 7.63
CA LEU A 145 32.40 -8.37 9.03
C LEU A 145 33.79 -8.99 9.13
N TYR A 146 34.04 -10.02 8.33
CA TYR A 146 35.35 -10.63 8.18
C TYR A 146 35.42 -11.42 6.87
N LYS A 147 36.64 -11.87 6.56
CA LYS A 147 37.02 -12.46 5.28
C LYS A 147 37.87 -13.70 5.50
N GLU A 148 37.57 -14.78 4.80
CA GLU A 148 38.35 -16.02 4.82
C GLU A 148 38.55 -16.54 3.39
N GLU A 149 39.78 -16.89 3.01
CA GLU A 149 40.06 -17.47 1.70
C GLU A 149 39.34 -18.81 1.47
N SER A 150 39.07 -19.54 2.55
CA SER A 150 38.32 -20.80 2.52
C SER A 150 37.59 -21.00 3.85
N HIS A 151 36.28 -20.81 3.85
CA HIS A 151 35.43 -20.95 5.04
C HIS A 151 34.77 -22.33 5.07
N LEU A 152 34.85 -23.05 6.19
CA LEU A 152 34.15 -24.32 6.35
C LEU A 152 32.70 -24.08 6.78
N SER A 153 31.74 -24.36 5.88
CA SER A 153 30.34 -24.43 6.26
C SER A 153 30.10 -25.65 7.14
N SER A 154 29.89 -25.45 8.44
CA SER A 154 29.57 -26.53 9.38
C SER A 154 28.25 -27.25 9.05
N PHE A 155 27.34 -26.56 8.35
CA PHE A 155 26.03 -27.11 7.96
C PHE A 155 26.10 -27.92 6.67
N GLY A 156 26.73 -27.35 5.64
CA GLY A 156 26.91 -28.03 4.35
C GLY A 156 28.02 -29.07 4.37
N LYS A 157 28.92 -29.00 5.36
CA LYS A 157 30.18 -29.77 5.46
C LYS A 157 31.06 -29.59 4.21
N VAL A 158 31.15 -28.35 3.75
CA VAL A 158 31.78 -27.96 2.48
C VAL A 158 32.61 -26.69 2.68
N TRP A 159 33.65 -26.53 1.89
CA TRP A 159 34.52 -25.36 1.90
C TRP A 159 34.01 -24.32 0.91
N MET A 160 33.86 -23.09 1.37
CA MET A 160 33.38 -21.95 0.61
C MET A 160 34.57 -21.01 0.34
N PRO A 161 35.12 -20.99 -0.88
CA PRO A 161 36.29 -20.18 -1.20
C PRO A 161 35.93 -18.68 -1.26
N TRP A 162 36.88 -17.82 -0.91
CA TRP A 162 36.78 -16.35 -0.99
C TRP A 162 35.54 -15.81 -0.26
N SER A 163 35.34 -16.30 0.96
CA SER A 163 34.15 -16.02 1.76
C SER A 163 34.25 -14.69 2.48
N MET A 164 33.19 -13.89 2.37
CA MET A 164 33.01 -12.64 3.10
C MET A 164 31.71 -12.73 3.89
N GLN A 165 31.79 -12.71 5.22
CA GLN A 165 30.59 -12.73 6.05
C GLN A 165 29.98 -11.33 6.10
N PHE A 166 28.66 -11.22 5.95
CA PHE A 166 27.96 -9.94 6.10
C PHE A 166 26.96 -9.91 7.25
N PHE A 167 26.36 -11.06 7.62
CA PHE A 167 25.48 -11.14 8.78
C PHE A 167 25.27 -12.58 9.22
N GLY A 168 25.20 -12.86 10.53
CA GLY A 168 24.82 -14.17 11.06
C GLY A 168 25.55 -15.33 10.38
N ASN A 169 24.80 -16.25 9.77
CA ASN A 169 25.36 -17.39 9.02
C ASN A 169 25.50 -17.14 7.50
N TYR A 170 25.42 -15.88 7.04
CA TYR A 170 25.35 -15.52 5.64
C TYR A 170 26.64 -14.91 5.11
N PHE A 171 27.06 -15.42 3.95
CA PHE A 171 28.31 -15.08 3.28
C PHE A 171 28.07 -14.72 1.81
N ILE A 172 28.98 -13.93 1.25
CA ILE A 172 29.23 -13.88 -0.19
C ILE A 172 30.44 -14.79 -0.44
N HIS A 173 30.35 -15.75 -1.35
CA HIS A 173 31.42 -16.72 -1.58
C HIS A 173 31.45 -17.28 -3.02
N GLY A 174 32.57 -17.91 -3.37
CA GLY A 174 32.75 -18.63 -4.64
C GLY A 174 32.12 -20.04 -4.64
N TRP A 175 32.38 -20.85 -5.66
CA TRP A 175 31.75 -22.16 -5.77
C TRP A 175 32.20 -23.12 -4.65
N PRO A 176 31.28 -23.68 -3.83
CA PRO A 176 31.65 -24.58 -2.75
C PRO A 176 32.29 -25.88 -3.24
N VAL A 177 33.28 -26.36 -2.49
CA VAL A 177 34.00 -27.61 -2.76
C VAL A 177 33.88 -28.59 -1.60
N ASP A 178 33.93 -29.88 -1.90
CA ASP A 178 34.01 -30.93 -0.87
C ASP A 178 35.41 -31.00 -0.23
N ASN A 179 35.60 -31.94 0.71
CA ASN A 179 36.88 -32.14 1.40
C ASN A 179 38.05 -32.55 0.46
N SER A 180 37.75 -33.00 -0.76
CA SER A 180 38.76 -33.31 -1.78
C SER A 180 39.08 -32.13 -2.71
N GLY A 181 38.41 -30.99 -2.51
CA GLY A 181 38.53 -29.81 -3.37
C GLY A 181 37.69 -29.88 -4.64
N LYS A 182 36.79 -30.87 -4.76
CA LYS A 182 35.92 -31.02 -5.92
C LYS A 182 34.71 -30.08 -5.81
N PRO A 183 34.40 -29.27 -6.84
CA PRO A 183 33.18 -28.47 -6.89
C PRO A 183 31.93 -29.32 -6.70
N LEU A 184 31.00 -28.84 -5.87
CA LEU A 184 29.72 -29.51 -5.68
C LEU A 184 28.82 -29.35 -6.90
N ALA A 185 27.93 -30.32 -7.11
CA ALA A 185 26.86 -30.18 -8.10
C ALA A 185 25.93 -29.02 -7.74
N ASP A 186 25.44 -28.30 -8.75
CA ASP A 186 24.50 -27.23 -8.51
C ASP A 186 23.12 -27.79 -8.12
N ILE A 187 22.68 -27.48 -6.91
CA ILE A 187 21.35 -27.83 -6.39
C ILE A 187 20.38 -26.64 -6.45
N GLY A 188 20.79 -25.52 -7.07
CA GLY A 188 19.96 -24.35 -7.36
C GLY A 188 19.85 -23.30 -6.24
N TYR A 189 20.35 -23.57 -5.03
CA TYR A 189 20.31 -22.63 -3.91
C TYR A 189 21.53 -22.76 -2.99
N SER A 190 21.85 -21.69 -2.27
CA SER A 190 23.10 -21.51 -1.48
C SER A 190 22.90 -21.58 0.04
N GLY A 191 21.73 -22.01 0.52
CA GLY A 191 21.43 -22.00 1.97
C GLY A 191 21.44 -20.59 2.56
N GLY A 192 21.07 -19.59 1.76
CA GLY A 192 20.93 -18.18 2.19
C GLY A 192 22.09 -17.29 1.82
N CYS A 193 23.25 -17.87 1.50
CA CYS A 193 24.43 -17.12 1.07
C CYS A 193 24.26 -16.53 -0.34
N ILE A 194 25.16 -15.65 -0.75
CA ILE A 194 25.26 -15.17 -2.13
C ILE A 194 26.42 -15.93 -2.78
N ARG A 195 26.12 -16.76 -3.78
CA ARG A 195 27.13 -17.52 -4.51
C ARG A 195 27.46 -16.83 -5.82
N LEU A 196 28.74 -16.59 -6.04
CA LEU A 196 29.29 -16.06 -7.29
C LEU A 196 30.14 -17.15 -7.99
N ASP A 197 30.58 -16.87 -9.22
CA ASP A 197 31.69 -17.63 -9.79
C ASP A 197 32.93 -17.49 -8.89
N THR A 198 33.75 -18.54 -8.78
CA THR A 198 34.91 -18.54 -7.87
C THR A 198 35.93 -17.45 -8.24
N SER A 199 36.10 -17.14 -9.53
CA SER A 199 37.02 -16.08 -9.97
C SER A 199 36.48 -14.68 -9.65
N ASP A 200 35.17 -14.46 -9.82
CA ASP A 200 34.53 -13.21 -9.45
C ASP A 200 34.48 -13.01 -7.93
N ALA A 201 34.20 -14.07 -7.17
CA ALA A 201 34.28 -14.05 -5.71
C ALA A 201 35.68 -13.67 -5.22
N LYS A 202 36.73 -14.23 -5.86
CA LYS A 202 38.12 -13.86 -5.55
C LYS A 202 38.38 -12.39 -5.82
N ALA A 203 37.99 -11.88 -7.00
CA ALA A 203 38.20 -10.48 -7.36
C ALA A 203 37.45 -9.53 -6.42
N LEU A 204 36.19 -9.85 -6.08
CA LEU A 204 35.41 -9.09 -5.11
C LEU A 204 36.03 -9.16 -3.71
N TYR A 205 36.51 -10.33 -3.29
CA TYR A 205 37.23 -10.52 -2.03
C TYR A 205 38.49 -9.66 -1.96
N GLU A 206 39.31 -9.61 -3.02
CA GLU A 206 40.53 -8.78 -3.02
C GLU A 206 40.20 -7.29 -3.02
N TRP A 207 39.12 -6.88 -3.68
CA TRP A 207 38.69 -5.47 -3.73
C TRP A 207 38.02 -4.99 -2.44
N ALA A 208 37.18 -5.80 -1.80
CA ALA A 208 36.40 -5.38 -0.62
C ALA A 208 37.24 -5.38 0.66
N ASP A 209 37.02 -4.39 1.51
CA ASP A 209 37.64 -4.27 2.82
C ASP A 209 36.67 -4.75 3.92
N ILE A 210 37.19 -5.11 5.09
CA ILE A 210 36.34 -5.25 6.28
C ILE A 210 35.68 -3.90 6.55
N GLY A 211 34.35 -3.88 6.71
CA GLY A 211 33.54 -2.67 6.82
C GLY A 211 32.96 -2.17 5.49
N THR A 212 33.32 -2.75 4.34
CA THR A 212 32.64 -2.46 3.07
C THR A 212 31.14 -2.71 3.22
N THR A 213 30.32 -1.73 2.86
CA THR A 213 28.87 -1.81 2.99
C THR A 213 28.32 -2.88 2.04
N VAL A 214 27.38 -3.70 2.52
CA VAL A 214 26.66 -4.70 1.72
C VAL A 214 25.17 -4.38 1.78
N SER A 215 24.58 -3.89 0.69
CA SER A 215 23.14 -3.61 0.59
C SER A 215 22.45 -4.69 -0.24
N ILE A 216 21.44 -5.35 0.33
CA ILE A 216 20.70 -6.45 -0.30
C ILE A 216 19.22 -6.06 -0.36
N TYR A 217 18.63 -6.11 -1.56
CA TYR A 217 17.23 -5.72 -1.81
C TYR A 217 16.57 -6.59 -2.90
N SER A 218 15.25 -6.52 -3.02
CA SER A 218 14.46 -7.35 -3.95
C SER A 218 13.37 -6.51 -4.64
N THR A 219 13.75 -5.72 -5.65
CA THR A 219 12.79 -4.93 -6.46
C THR A 219 13.10 -4.98 -7.95
N THR A 220 12.06 -4.95 -8.80
CA THR A 220 12.15 -4.76 -10.26
C THR A 220 12.14 -3.29 -10.66
N SER A 221 11.67 -2.38 -9.80
CA SER A 221 11.62 -0.95 -10.05
C SER A 221 12.92 -0.26 -9.59
N GLU A 222 13.46 0.60 -10.45
CA GLU A 222 14.35 1.69 -10.05
C GLU A 222 13.69 2.49 -8.91
N GLU A 223 14.52 3.00 -7.99
CA GLU A 223 14.25 3.61 -6.68
C GLU A 223 12.79 3.85 -6.25
N PRO A 224 12.41 3.56 -4.98
CA PRO A 224 11.16 4.05 -4.44
C PRO A 224 11.08 5.55 -4.68
N THR A 225 10.02 5.98 -5.36
CA THR A 225 9.67 7.39 -5.47
C THR A 225 9.76 8.01 -4.09
N SER A 226 10.50 9.12 -4.00
CA SER A 226 10.75 9.84 -2.75
C SER A 226 9.51 9.98 -1.89
N VAL A 227 9.73 9.92 -0.57
CA VAL A 227 8.73 10.24 0.46
C VAL A 227 8.04 11.55 0.08
N GLY A 228 6.75 11.48 -0.29
CA GLY A 228 5.87 12.66 -0.33
C GLY A 228 5.29 13.12 -1.66
N GLU A 229 5.49 12.44 -2.81
CA GLU A 229 5.00 13.00 -4.09
C GLU A 229 3.82 12.31 -4.79
N SER A 230 3.27 11.20 -4.29
CA SER A 230 1.89 10.76 -4.57
C SER A 230 1.61 9.39 -3.98
N SER A 231 0.99 9.35 -2.80
CA SER A 231 0.41 8.08 -2.32
C SER A 231 -0.74 7.68 -3.27
N PRO A 232 -0.82 6.41 -3.70
CA PRO A 232 -1.96 5.93 -4.46
C PRO A 232 -3.22 5.78 -3.59
N TYR A 233 -3.13 6.05 -2.28
CA TYR A 233 -4.24 5.97 -1.35
C TYR A 233 -4.91 7.32 -1.15
N PHE A 234 -6.24 7.31 -1.10
CA PHE A 234 -7.07 8.49 -0.94
C PHE A 234 -8.12 8.27 0.13
N LEU A 235 -8.35 9.29 0.96
CA LEU A 235 -9.44 9.31 1.93
C LEU A 235 -10.68 9.95 1.30
N LYS A 236 -11.82 9.27 1.36
CA LYS A 236 -13.12 9.80 0.91
C LYS A 236 -13.53 11.06 1.68
N ASN A 237 -13.19 11.12 2.98
CA ASN A 237 -13.42 12.30 3.81
C ASN A 237 -12.26 12.48 4.82
N PRO A 238 -11.30 13.37 4.54
CA PRO A 238 -10.17 13.62 5.43
C PRO A 238 -10.56 14.22 6.80
N LYS A 239 -11.80 14.72 6.98
CA LYS A 239 -12.24 15.28 8.27
C LYS A 239 -12.82 14.24 9.22
N LEU A 240 -13.16 13.05 8.72
CA LEU A 240 -13.70 11.97 9.54
C LEU A 240 -12.54 11.03 9.87
N LEU A 241 -12.11 11.00 11.12
CA LEU A 241 -11.00 10.14 11.57
C LEU A 241 -11.53 9.04 12.49
N PRO A 242 -10.95 7.83 12.43
CA PRO A 242 -11.36 6.73 13.29
C PRO A 242 -11.05 7.07 14.75
N LYS A 243 -11.99 6.74 15.65
CA LYS A 243 -11.79 6.94 17.09
C LYS A 243 -11.16 5.70 17.68
N VAL A 244 -9.86 5.77 17.93
CA VAL A 244 -9.08 4.69 18.54
C VAL A 244 -8.43 5.14 19.85
N SER A 245 -8.29 4.21 20.79
CA SER A 245 -7.68 4.43 22.09
C SER A 245 -6.15 4.36 22.09
N ALA A 246 -5.55 3.78 21.04
CA ALA A 246 -4.11 3.76 20.83
C ALA A 246 -3.49 5.16 20.89
N SER A 247 -2.36 5.27 21.61
CA SER A 247 -1.65 6.54 21.74
C SER A 247 -0.78 6.80 20.51
N ALA A 248 -0.19 5.74 19.93
CA ALA A 248 0.51 5.80 18.66
C ALA A 248 0.11 4.63 17.74
N TYR A 249 -0.03 4.89 16.44
CA TYR A 249 -0.32 3.85 15.45
C TYR A 249 0.17 4.18 14.04
N ILE A 250 0.33 3.14 13.22
CA ILE A 250 0.41 3.20 11.77
C ILE A 250 -0.58 2.20 11.17
N VAL A 251 -1.24 2.63 10.09
CA VAL A 251 -1.93 1.79 9.14
C VAL A 251 -1.30 2.01 7.77
N GLY A 252 -0.70 0.98 7.19
CA GLY A 252 0.07 1.13 5.96
C GLY A 252 0.10 -0.12 5.09
N ASP A 253 0.39 0.08 3.82
CA ASP A 253 0.49 -0.99 2.84
C ASP A 253 1.88 -1.65 2.89
N VAL A 254 1.94 -2.96 3.14
CA VAL A 254 3.24 -3.60 3.32
C VAL A 254 4.04 -3.78 2.04
N SER A 255 3.36 -3.84 0.89
CA SER A 255 4.01 -4.08 -0.41
C SER A 255 4.57 -2.78 -0.99
N SER A 256 3.81 -1.68 -0.94
CA SER A 256 4.28 -0.38 -1.47
C SER A 256 5.00 0.49 -0.46
N GLY A 257 4.79 0.28 0.84
CA GLY A 257 5.35 1.14 1.90
C GLY A 257 4.56 2.43 2.13
N ASP A 258 3.41 2.59 1.49
CA ASP A 258 2.56 3.76 1.66
C ASP A 258 1.89 3.76 3.04
N ILE A 259 1.95 4.89 3.72
CA ILE A 259 1.19 5.16 4.94
C ILE A 259 -0.20 5.64 4.53
N ILE A 260 -1.23 5.02 5.13
CA ILE A 260 -2.64 5.36 4.90
C ILE A 260 -3.17 6.22 6.05
N LEU A 261 -2.91 5.80 7.28
CA LEU A 261 -3.23 6.55 8.50
C LEU A 261 -2.09 6.42 9.49
N GLU A 262 -1.89 7.44 10.30
CA GLU A 262 -0.92 7.41 11.38
C GLU A 262 -1.39 8.28 12.54
N LYS A 263 -0.81 8.04 13.73
CA LYS A 263 -0.89 8.95 14.87
C LYS A 263 0.39 8.75 15.66
N ASN A 264 1.11 9.85 15.93
CA ASN A 264 2.31 9.85 16.77
C ASN A 264 3.30 8.74 16.36
N MET A 265 3.44 8.47 15.06
CA MET A 265 4.09 7.24 14.59
C MET A 265 5.57 7.10 14.97
N ASP A 266 6.23 8.22 15.32
CA ASP A 266 7.61 8.30 15.75
C ASP A 266 7.78 8.37 17.28
N GLU A 267 6.70 8.32 18.06
CA GLU A 267 6.82 8.23 19.51
C GLU A 267 7.34 6.85 19.93
N VAL A 268 8.31 6.88 20.86
CA VAL A 268 8.97 5.68 21.37
C VAL A 268 8.19 5.13 22.56
N HIS A 269 7.73 3.89 22.44
CA HIS A 269 6.93 3.20 23.46
C HIS A 269 7.47 1.79 23.73
N PRO A 270 7.28 1.25 24.95
CA PRO A 270 7.47 -0.17 25.20
C PRO A 270 6.53 -1.02 24.33
N ILE A 271 7.04 -2.10 23.74
CA ILE A 271 6.28 -2.87 22.72
C ILE A 271 5.78 -4.25 23.19
N ALA A 272 6.14 -4.66 24.40
CA ALA A 272 5.80 -5.97 24.96
C ALA A 272 6.17 -7.13 24.00
N SER A 273 5.38 -8.21 24.01
CA SER A 273 5.60 -9.44 23.23
C SER A 273 5.64 -9.29 21.71
N VAL A 274 5.32 -8.11 21.14
CA VAL A 274 5.63 -7.82 19.72
C VAL A 274 7.13 -8.00 19.44
N SER A 275 7.99 -7.81 20.46
CA SER A 275 9.42 -8.09 20.42
C SER A 275 9.78 -9.48 19.87
N LYS A 276 8.90 -10.47 20.08
CA LYS A 276 9.14 -11.86 19.67
C LYS A 276 9.18 -12.04 18.15
N LEU A 277 8.65 -11.10 17.38
CA LEU A 277 8.85 -11.07 15.92
C LEU A 277 10.33 -10.86 15.58
N MET A 278 11.02 -9.93 16.26
CA MET A 278 12.47 -9.73 16.10
C MET A 278 13.28 -10.92 16.61
N THR A 279 12.83 -11.55 17.71
CA THR A 279 13.45 -12.78 18.21
C THR A 279 13.38 -13.90 17.19
N ALA A 280 12.21 -14.11 16.56
CA ALA A 280 12.06 -15.10 15.50
C ALA A 280 12.96 -14.79 14.28
N LEU A 281 12.95 -13.53 13.82
CA LEU A 281 13.83 -13.07 12.72
C LEU A 281 15.31 -13.35 13.01
N THR A 282 15.77 -12.94 14.19
CA THR A 282 17.17 -13.10 14.61
C THR A 282 17.51 -14.58 14.75
N ALA A 283 16.61 -15.38 15.30
CA ALA A 283 16.79 -16.83 15.43
C ALA A 283 17.01 -17.50 14.07
N LEU A 284 16.21 -17.16 13.05
CA LEU A 284 16.38 -17.69 11.70
C LEU A 284 17.77 -17.40 11.13
N ASP A 285 18.35 -16.25 11.46
CA ASP A 285 19.62 -15.80 10.91
C ASP A 285 20.85 -16.34 11.65
N VAL A 286 20.77 -16.52 12.98
CA VAL A 286 21.94 -16.88 13.81
C VAL A 286 21.86 -18.26 14.46
N VAL A 287 20.68 -18.85 14.63
CA VAL A 287 20.51 -20.16 15.28
C VAL A 287 20.47 -21.29 14.25
N HIS A 288 21.17 -22.38 14.55
CA HIS A 288 21.13 -23.58 13.72
C HIS A 288 19.78 -24.30 13.84
N GLN A 289 18.91 -24.13 12.84
CA GLN A 289 17.53 -24.61 12.87
C GLN A 289 17.38 -26.14 12.96
N ARG A 290 18.34 -26.92 12.44
CA ARG A 290 18.34 -28.39 12.54
C ARG A 290 18.99 -28.92 13.82
N GLY A 291 19.60 -28.03 14.62
CA GLY A 291 20.18 -28.37 15.90
C GLY A 291 19.14 -28.58 17.00
N THR A 292 19.61 -28.97 18.18
CA THR A 292 18.80 -29.06 19.39
C THR A 292 19.32 -28.11 20.47
N SER A 293 18.40 -27.53 21.22
CA SER A 293 18.65 -26.76 22.44
C SER A 293 18.33 -27.61 23.65
N THR A 294 18.98 -27.30 24.77
CA THR A 294 18.68 -27.93 26.06
C THR A 294 18.00 -26.93 26.96
N VAL A 295 16.83 -27.28 27.46
CA VAL A 295 16.04 -26.38 28.30
C VAL A 295 16.74 -26.19 29.65
N SER A 296 17.16 -24.96 29.93
CA SER A 296 17.86 -24.62 31.16
C SER A 296 16.87 -24.26 32.28
N LYS A 297 17.30 -24.44 33.54
CA LYS A 297 16.53 -23.94 34.70
C LYS A 297 16.34 -22.42 34.64
N LYS A 298 17.30 -21.69 34.06
CA LYS A 298 17.26 -20.24 33.94
C LYS A 298 16.18 -19.80 32.96
N ALA A 299 16.14 -20.39 31.77
CA ALA A 299 15.11 -20.08 30.78
C ALA A 299 13.69 -20.36 31.31
N LEU A 300 13.50 -21.48 32.02
CA LEU A 300 12.23 -21.82 32.67
C LEU A 300 11.85 -20.95 33.86
N SER A 301 12.81 -20.23 34.46
CA SER A 301 12.52 -19.28 35.55
C SER A 301 12.05 -17.91 35.05
N THR A 302 11.95 -17.73 33.74
CA THR A 302 11.44 -16.50 33.14
C THR A 302 9.98 -16.30 33.50
N TYR A 303 9.64 -15.09 33.92
CA TYR A 303 8.28 -14.74 34.34
C TYR A 303 7.32 -14.69 33.13
N GLY A 304 6.09 -15.18 33.28
CA GLY A 304 5.02 -15.05 32.27
C GLY A 304 4.63 -16.36 31.58
N GLU A 305 4.16 -16.28 30.33
CA GLU A 305 3.66 -17.42 29.56
C GLU A 305 4.79 -18.41 29.24
N ASN A 306 4.51 -19.71 29.44
CA ASN A 306 5.48 -20.79 29.31
C ASN A 306 5.05 -21.77 28.21
N GLY A 307 6.02 -22.26 27.44
CA GLY A 307 5.81 -23.21 26.34
C GLY A 307 5.65 -24.67 26.78
N GLY A 308 5.46 -24.92 28.08
CA GLY A 308 5.25 -26.26 28.62
C GLY A 308 6.51 -27.14 28.73
N PHE A 309 7.70 -26.56 28.63
CA PHE A 309 8.96 -27.31 28.67
C PHE A 309 9.34 -27.77 30.08
N TYR A 310 10.27 -28.73 30.17
CA TYR A 310 10.85 -29.18 31.44
C TYR A 310 12.39 -29.13 31.44
N ILE A 311 12.98 -29.00 32.64
CA ILE A 311 14.43 -28.84 32.80
C ILE A 311 15.16 -30.04 32.18
N GLY A 312 16.16 -29.76 31.33
CA GLY A 312 17.00 -30.76 30.68
C GLY A 312 16.40 -31.35 29.40
N GLU A 313 15.18 -30.96 29.04
CA GLU A 313 14.55 -31.35 27.77
C GLU A 313 15.44 -30.98 26.57
N LYS A 314 15.51 -31.88 25.58
CA LYS A 314 16.16 -31.63 24.29
C LYS A 314 15.09 -31.31 23.25
N ILE A 315 15.09 -30.08 22.76
CA ILE A 315 14.11 -29.61 21.78
C ILE A 315 14.81 -29.15 20.51
N LYS A 316 14.19 -29.40 19.35
CA LYS A 316 14.70 -28.95 18.06
C LYS A 316 14.54 -27.43 17.95
N ASN A 317 15.57 -26.76 17.46
CA ASN A 317 15.59 -25.30 17.42
C ASN A 317 14.48 -24.70 16.54
N SER A 318 14.14 -25.35 15.42
CA SER A 318 13.01 -24.93 14.59
C SER A 318 11.67 -24.96 15.33
N ASP A 319 11.52 -25.86 16.31
CA ASP A 319 10.25 -26.07 17.00
C ASP A 319 10.00 -24.98 18.06
N LEU A 320 11.05 -24.30 18.53
CA LEU A 320 10.95 -23.20 19.50
C LEU A 320 10.23 -21.97 18.92
N LEU A 321 10.23 -21.81 17.60
CA LEU A 321 9.52 -20.69 16.95
C LEU A 321 8.00 -20.78 17.13
N PHE A 322 7.42 -21.98 17.28
CA PHE A 322 6.00 -22.17 17.44
C PHE A 322 5.47 -21.67 18.80
N PRO A 323 5.95 -22.14 19.97
CA PRO A 323 5.51 -21.59 21.25
C PRO A 323 5.84 -20.10 21.38
N LEU A 324 6.94 -19.63 20.78
CA LEU A 324 7.31 -18.21 20.74
C LEU A 324 6.22 -17.36 20.07
N LEU A 325 5.65 -17.82 18.95
CA LEU A 325 4.74 -17.04 18.11
C LEU A 325 3.26 -17.35 18.34
N LEU A 326 2.90 -18.60 18.64
CA LEU A 326 1.50 -19.04 18.85
C LEU A 326 1.01 -18.72 20.27
N GLU A 327 1.82 -19.09 21.27
CA GLU A 327 1.51 -18.95 22.69
C GLU A 327 2.27 -17.82 23.37
N SER A 328 3.09 -17.09 22.60
CA SER A 328 3.82 -15.93 23.12
C SER A 328 4.77 -16.27 24.27
N SER A 329 5.33 -17.48 24.27
CA SER A 329 6.08 -18.04 25.39
C SER A 329 7.45 -17.34 25.61
N ASN A 330 7.70 -16.95 26.87
CA ASN A 330 8.90 -16.21 27.28
C ASN A 330 10.09 -17.13 27.48
N ASP A 331 9.85 -18.33 28.01
CA ASP A 331 10.86 -19.37 28.16
C ASP A 331 11.43 -19.82 26.81
N SER A 332 10.60 -19.95 25.76
CA SER A 332 11.08 -20.23 24.40
C SER A 332 12.03 -19.14 23.89
N ALA A 333 11.69 -17.87 24.11
CA ALA A 333 12.53 -16.75 23.72
C ALA A 333 13.92 -16.80 24.39
N GLU A 334 13.97 -17.15 25.68
CA GLU A 334 15.24 -17.30 26.41
C GLU A 334 16.00 -18.57 26.01
N ILE A 335 15.34 -19.70 25.74
CA ILE A 335 15.99 -20.92 25.21
C ILE A 335 16.68 -20.61 23.87
N ILE A 336 15.97 -19.89 22.97
CA ILE A 336 16.52 -19.45 21.68
C ILE A 336 17.76 -18.57 21.90
N ALA A 337 17.68 -17.60 22.79
CA ALA A 337 18.78 -16.67 23.05
C ALA A 337 20.00 -17.37 23.69
N GLU A 338 19.78 -18.33 24.60
CA GLU A 338 20.83 -19.09 25.26
C GLU A 338 21.63 -19.98 24.27
N GLN A 339 21.00 -20.46 23.20
CA GLN A 339 21.61 -21.41 22.25
C GLN A 339 22.88 -20.89 21.57
N VAL A 340 22.95 -19.59 21.28
CA VAL A 340 24.14 -18.92 20.70
C VAL A 340 24.86 -18.03 21.73
N GLY A 341 24.44 -18.10 22.98
CA GLY A 341 24.83 -17.19 24.05
C GLY A 341 23.97 -15.93 24.05
N ARG A 342 23.24 -15.71 25.14
CA ARG A 342 22.25 -14.63 25.27
C ARG A 342 22.80 -13.24 24.91
N ASN A 343 24.01 -12.90 25.36
CA ASN A 343 24.62 -11.59 25.06
C ASN A 343 24.90 -11.41 23.57
N TYR A 344 25.31 -12.47 22.87
CA TYR A 344 25.50 -12.42 21.43
C TYR A 344 24.14 -12.29 20.73
N PHE A 345 23.13 -13.05 21.16
CA PHE A 345 21.78 -12.97 20.62
C PHE A 345 21.18 -11.56 20.74
N MET A 346 21.29 -10.92 21.90
CA MET A 346 20.79 -9.54 22.09
C MET A 346 21.51 -8.51 21.21
N ARG A 347 22.84 -8.66 21.01
CA ARG A 347 23.55 -7.83 20.03
C ARG A 347 23.05 -8.09 18.62
N ALA A 348 22.87 -9.36 18.25
CA ALA A 348 22.35 -9.72 16.93
C ALA A 348 20.94 -9.18 16.68
N MET A 349 20.05 -9.16 17.69
CA MET A 349 18.72 -8.55 17.58
C MET A 349 18.81 -7.05 17.27
N ASN A 350 19.64 -6.30 18.00
CA ASN A 350 19.80 -4.86 17.78
C ASN A 350 20.56 -4.55 16.48
N THR A 351 21.57 -5.35 16.11
CA THR A 351 22.22 -5.26 14.80
C THR A 351 21.22 -5.52 13.69
N LYS A 352 20.36 -6.54 13.82
CA LYS A 352 19.29 -6.82 12.87
C LYS A 352 18.37 -5.62 12.72
N ALA A 353 17.88 -5.08 13.84
CA ALA A 353 17.03 -3.89 13.84
C ALA A 353 17.66 -2.74 13.04
N SER A 354 18.90 -2.38 13.35
CA SER A 354 19.62 -1.32 12.61
C SER A 354 19.81 -1.65 11.12
N SER A 355 20.10 -2.91 10.76
CA SER A 355 20.33 -3.33 9.38
C SER A 355 19.09 -3.27 8.49
N ILE A 356 17.89 -3.33 9.09
CA ILE A 356 16.61 -3.20 8.39
C ILE A 356 15.94 -1.83 8.65
N GLY A 357 16.71 -0.86 9.15
CA GLY A 357 16.29 0.55 9.24
C GLY A 357 15.42 0.91 10.46
N LEU A 358 15.41 0.09 11.51
CA LEU A 358 14.70 0.33 12.76
C LEU A 358 15.60 1.15 13.70
N ILE A 359 15.69 2.46 13.44
CA ILE A 359 16.68 3.37 14.03
C ILE A 359 16.30 3.91 15.41
N GLN A 360 15.04 3.80 15.80
CA GLN A 360 14.48 4.20 17.10
C GLN A 360 14.00 2.97 17.91
N THR A 361 14.48 1.78 17.57
CA THR A 361 14.17 0.53 18.26
C THR A 361 15.35 0.04 19.08
N ASN A 362 15.07 -0.46 20.29
CA ASN A 362 16.05 -1.14 21.13
C ASN A 362 15.43 -2.37 21.80
N PHE A 363 16.17 -3.48 21.83
CA PHE A 363 15.81 -4.71 22.52
C PHE A 363 16.76 -4.99 23.67
N ASP A 364 16.23 -5.03 24.89
CA ASP A 364 16.90 -5.34 26.16
C ASP A 364 16.74 -6.82 26.55
N ASP A 365 15.66 -7.47 26.12
CA ASP A 365 15.43 -8.91 26.28
C ASP A 365 14.73 -9.54 25.05
N PRO A 366 14.76 -10.88 24.87
CA PRO A 366 14.20 -11.54 23.69
C PRO A 366 12.68 -11.77 23.77
N SER A 367 12.05 -11.51 24.91
CA SER A 367 10.65 -11.83 25.17
C SER A 367 9.73 -10.61 25.09
N GLY A 368 10.24 -9.41 25.39
CA GLY A 368 9.44 -8.18 25.53
C GLY A 368 8.93 -7.92 26.94
N LEU A 369 9.54 -8.53 27.97
CA LEU A 369 9.18 -8.28 29.37
C LEU A 369 9.75 -6.96 29.88
N SER A 370 10.94 -6.59 29.42
CA SER A 370 11.60 -5.34 29.75
C SER A 370 10.82 -4.18 29.17
N GLU A 371 10.60 -3.14 29.97
CA GLU A 371 10.07 -1.87 29.49
C GLU A 371 11.04 -1.15 28.54
N ASN A 372 12.31 -1.55 28.52
CA ASN A 372 13.34 -1.04 27.61
C ASN A 372 13.34 -1.74 26.24
N ASN A 373 12.47 -2.74 26.03
CA ASN A 373 12.09 -3.17 24.70
C ASN A 373 11.16 -2.12 24.10
N ILE A 374 11.76 -1.14 23.42
CA ILE A 374 11.09 0.04 22.91
C ILE A 374 11.19 0.10 21.39
N SER A 375 10.18 0.70 20.77
CA SER A 375 10.15 0.99 19.34
C SER A 375 9.14 2.10 19.07
N THR A 376 9.07 2.53 17.82
CA THR A 376 8.01 3.39 17.29
C THR A 376 7.07 2.59 16.38
N ALA A 377 5.89 3.13 16.09
CA ALA A 377 4.98 2.51 15.13
C ALA A 377 5.61 2.46 13.71
N ARG A 378 6.40 3.49 13.35
CA ARG A 378 7.19 3.53 12.11
C ARG A 378 8.15 2.37 11.99
N ASP A 379 8.95 2.13 13.01
CA ASP A 379 9.97 1.08 12.94
C ASP A 379 9.34 -0.32 12.99
N LEU A 380 8.25 -0.50 13.73
CA LEU A 380 7.48 -1.74 13.67
C LEU A 380 6.79 -1.97 12.32
N PHE A 381 6.37 -0.91 11.61
CA PHE A 381 5.86 -1.02 10.25
C PHE A 381 6.95 -1.46 9.26
N LYS A 382 8.17 -0.91 9.36
CA LYS A 382 9.33 -1.39 8.59
C LYS A 382 9.64 -2.86 8.89
N MET A 383 9.59 -3.25 10.16
CA MET A 383 9.73 -4.66 10.55
C MET A 383 8.65 -5.52 9.90
N ALA A 384 7.41 -5.04 9.86
CA ALA A 384 6.29 -5.78 9.29
C ALA A 384 6.47 -6.00 7.78
N ARG A 385 6.91 -4.96 7.06
CA ARG A 385 7.30 -5.02 5.64
C ARG A 385 8.44 -5.99 5.40
N TYR A 386 9.49 -5.90 6.22
CA TYR A 386 10.64 -6.79 6.12
C TYR A 386 10.26 -8.27 6.26
N ILE A 387 9.40 -8.59 7.23
CA ILE A 387 8.91 -9.96 7.42
C ILE A 387 8.09 -10.40 6.21
N HIS A 388 7.21 -9.54 5.70
CA HIS A 388 6.36 -9.84 4.54
C HIS A 388 7.20 -10.13 3.29
N GLU A 389 8.24 -9.33 3.02
CA GLU A 389 9.07 -9.43 1.82
C GLU A 389 10.12 -10.56 1.90
N PHE A 390 10.88 -10.64 3.00
CA PHE A 390 12.07 -11.52 3.07
C PHE A 390 11.93 -12.72 3.99
N LYS A 391 10.96 -12.75 4.92
CA LYS A 391 10.89 -13.74 5.99
C LYS A 391 9.45 -14.18 6.31
N HIS A 392 8.62 -14.34 5.27
CA HIS A 392 7.18 -14.61 5.41
C HIS A 392 6.86 -15.86 6.24
N TYR A 393 7.80 -16.81 6.32
CA TYR A 393 7.72 -17.97 7.20
C TYR A 393 7.36 -17.61 8.67
N VAL A 394 7.80 -16.46 9.17
CA VAL A 394 7.43 -15.98 10.52
C VAL A 394 5.92 -15.71 10.61
N TYR A 395 5.32 -15.08 9.60
CA TYR A 395 3.87 -14.86 9.56
C TYR A 395 3.09 -16.14 9.28
N ASP A 396 3.64 -17.06 8.49
CA ASP A 396 3.01 -18.38 8.28
C ASP A 396 2.82 -19.13 9.58
N ILE A 397 3.80 -19.11 10.49
CA ILE A 397 3.63 -19.67 11.83
C ILE A 397 2.48 -18.95 12.55
N THR A 398 2.44 -17.60 12.53
CA THR A 398 1.44 -16.82 13.28
C THR A 398 -0.01 -17.03 12.82
N LYS A 399 -0.23 -17.65 11.64
CA LYS A 399 -1.55 -18.02 11.10
C LYS A 399 -2.00 -19.42 11.49
N LEU A 400 -1.11 -20.27 12.01
CA LEU A 400 -1.48 -21.64 12.40
C LEU A 400 -2.39 -21.62 13.62
N GLU A 401 -3.48 -22.41 13.59
CA GLU A 401 -4.33 -22.61 14.77
C GLU A 401 -3.58 -23.32 15.90
N LYS A 402 -2.74 -24.30 15.53
CA LYS A 402 -1.91 -25.07 16.45
C LYS A 402 -0.74 -25.72 15.73
N TYR A 403 0.26 -26.12 16.50
CA TYR A 403 1.35 -26.97 16.03
C TYR A 403 1.67 -28.04 17.06
N SER A 404 1.96 -29.26 16.60
CA SER A 404 2.43 -30.34 17.46
C SER A 404 3.66 -31.00 16.85
N ASN A 405 4.67 -31.24 17.69
CA ASN A 405 5.85 -32.02 17.33
C ASN A 405 5.82 -33.45 17.91
N GLY A 406 4.64 -33.89 18.38
CA GLY A 406 4.42 -35.21 18.99
C GLY A 406 4.69 -35.27 20.50
N THR A 407 5.52 -34.38 21.05
CA THR A 407 5.72 -34.25 22.51
C THR A 407 4.90 -33.11 23.07
N HIS A 408 4.95 -31.96 22.40
CA HIS A 408 4.21 -30.76 22.77
C HIS A 408 3.14 -30.45 21.74
N THR A 409 2.11 -29.73 22.18
CA THR A 409 1.11 -29.12 21.31
C THR A 409 0.93 -27.69 21.79
N TRP A 410 1.20 -26.74 20.89
CA TRP A 410 1.01 -25.32 21.15
C TRP A 410 -0.17 -24.81 20.36
N VAL A 411 -1.04 -24.04 21.00
CA VAL A 411 -2.28 -23.51 20.43
C VAL A 411 -2.18 -22.01 20.31
N ASN A 412 -2.54 -21.48 19.15
CA ASN A 412 -2.43 -20.06 18.90
C ASN A 412 -3.52 -19.28 19.64
N THR A 413 -3.10 -18.22 20.32
CA THR A 413 -3.93 -17.40 21.21
C THR A 413 -4.50 -16.16 20.52
N ASN A 414 -4.17 -15.93 19.25
CA ASN A 414 -4.64 -14.75 18.53
C ASN A 414 -6.15 -14.84 18.22
N ARG A 415 -6.90 -13.79 18.57
CA ARG A 415 -8.36 -13.72 18.36
C ARG A 415 -8.78 -13.56 16.91
N TYR A 416 -7.87 -13.15 16.03
CA TYR A 416 -8.13 -13.02 14.59
C TYR A 416 -7.99 -14.33 13.80
N LEU A 417 -7.67 -15.44 14.48
CA LEU A 417 -7.62 -16.75 13.82
C LEU A 417 -8.99 -17.15 13.29
N GLY A 418 -9.01 -17.63 12.04
CA GLY A 418 -10.23 -18.00 11.33
C GLY A 418 -10.93 -16.82 10.65
N GLU A 419 -10.50 -15.57 10.85
CA GLU A 419 -10.94 -14.46 10.01
C GLU A 419 -10.29 -14.57 8.63
N GLU A 420 -11.12 -14.54 7.58
CA GLU A 420 -10.70 -14.73 6.18
C GLU A 420 -9.63 -13.72 5.73
N ASN A 421 -9.65 -12.52 6.32
CA ASN A 421 -8.74 -11.43 5.98
C ASN A 421 -7.51 -11.31 6.90
N TYR A 422 -7.29 -12.21 7.87
CA TYR A 422 -6.10 -12.13 8.73
C TYR A 422 -4.88 -12.79 8.07
N ALA A 423 -3.82 -12.00 7.83
CA ALA A 423 -2.63 -12.43 7.10
C ALA A 423 -1.40 -12.70 8.00
N GLY A 424 -1.54 -12.59 9.31
CA GLY A 424 -0.48 -12.88 10.29
C GLY A 424 -0.15 -11.68 11.19
N GLY A 425 0.59 -11.91 12.27
CA GLY A 425 0.85 -10.88 13.27
C GLY A 425 1.12 -11.38 14.68
N LYS A 426 1.37 -10.42 15.59
CA LYS A 426 1.63 -10.67 17.00
C LYS A 426 1.05 -9.57 17.88
N THR A 427 0.51 -9.98 19.02
CA THR A 427 0.03 -9.10 20.09
C THR A 427 1.01 -9.09 21.27
N GLY A 428 0.98 -8.03 22.09
CA GLY A 428 1.76 -7.95 23.33
C GLY A 428 1.09 -7.14 24.43
N TYR A 429 1.31 -7.52 25.69
CA TYR A 429 0.82 -6.75 26.83
C TYR A 429 1.85 -6.74 27.96
N THR A 430 2.12 -5.55 28.49
CA THR A 430 2.74 -5.34 29.80
C THR A 430 2.11 -4.09 30.42
N ASN A 431 2.26 -3.89 31.73
CA ASN A 431 1.74 -2.68 32.37
C ASN A 431 2.31 -1.38 31.73
N PRO A 432 3.62 -1.28 31.41
CA PRO A 432 4.17 -0.10 30.73
C PRO A 432 3.75 0.03 29.26
N ALA A 433 3.65 -1.07 28.52
CA ALA A 433 3.29 -1.04 27.10
C ALA A 433 1.78 -0.87 26.84
N LYS A 434 0.94 -1.17 27.84
CA LYS A 434 -0.48 -1.48 27.68
C LYS A 434 -0.68 -2.52 26.57
N GLU A 435 -1.70 -2.37 25.74
CA GLU A 435 -1.98 -3.26 24.62
C GLU A 435 -1.22 -2.86 23.35
N THR A 436 -0.48 -3.80 22.76
CA THR A 436 0.24 -3.61 21.49
C THR A 436 -0.13 -4.66 20.44
N ILE A 437 -0.07 -4.29 19.16
CA ILE A 437 -0.28 -5.23 18.06
C ILE A 437 0.56 -4.83 16.85
N VAL A 438 1.09 -5.83 16.14
CA VAL A 438 1.54 -5.74 14.75
C VAL A 438 0.79 -6.84 14.01
N ALA A 439 -0.17 -6.49 13.16
CA ALA A 439 -0.98 -7.47 12.45
C ALA A 439 -1.24 -7.04 11.01
N LEU A 440 -1.31 -8.01 10.10
CA LEU A 440 -1.55 -7.82 8.69
C LEU A 440 -2.97 -8.30 8.37
N PHE A 441 -3.66 -7.51 7.56
CA PHE A 441 -5.00 -7.82 7.11
C PHE A 441 -5.12 -7.58 5.61
N ASP A 442 -5.75 -8.51 4.91
CA ASP A 442 -6.09 -8.34 3.50
C ASP A 442 -7.38 -7.52 3.41
N VAL A 443 -7.24 -6.25 3.06
CA VAL A 443 -8.36 -5.29 3.03
C VAL A 443 -8.70 -4.93 1.58
N PRO A 444 -9.98 -5.00 1.17
CA PRO A 444 -10.42 -4.61 -0.17
C PRO A 444 -10.47 -3.09 -0.32
N ILE A 445 -9.31 -2.43 -0.28
CA ILE A 445 -9.15 -0.97 -0.48
C ILE A 445 -8.62 -0.61 -1.87
N SER A 446 -8.33 -1.61 -2.70
CA SER A 446 -8.03 -1.45 -4.13
C SER A 446 -9.17 -2.05 -4.95
N GLU A 447 -9.48 -1.48 -6.10
CA GLU A 447 -10.61 -1.90 -6.93
C GLU A 447 -10.49 -3.33 -7.50
N PHE A 448 -9.27 -3.91 -7.49
CA PHE A 448 -8.97 -5.16 -8.20
C PHE A 448 -8.35 -6.26 -7.35
N GLU A 449 -7.82 -5.94 -6.16
CA GLU A 449 -7.19 -6.92 -5.27
C GLU A 449 -7.30 -6.48 -3.81
N ASN A 450 -7.33 -7.45 -2.90
CA ASN A 450 -7.07 -7.15 -1.50
C ASN A 450 -5.64 -6.62 -1.37
N ARG A 451 -5.47 -5.56 -0.58
CA ARG A 451 -4.15 -5.08 -0.19
C ARG A 451 -3.83 -5.63 1.18
N THR A 452 -2.63 -6.16 1.36
CA THR A 452 -2.16 -6.56 2.67
C THR A 452 -1.76 -5.30 3.44
N ILE A 453 -2.56 -4.95 4.44
CA ILE A 453 -2.41 -3.74 5.25
C ILE A 453 -1.92 -4.13 6.63
N ALA A 454 -0.80 -3.54 7.05
CA ALA A 454 -0.34 -3.67 8.42
C ALA A 454 -1.01 -2.62 9.30
N ILE A 455 -1.55 -3.07 10.44
CA ILE A 455 -2.08 -2.26 11.53
C ILE A 455 -1.15 -2.45 12.73
N ILE A 456 -0.51 -1.36 13.15
CA ILE A 456 0.43 -1.31 14.26
C ILE A 456 -0.17 -0.39 15.31
N LEU A 457 -0.46 -0.91 16.51
CA LEU A 457 -0.96 -0.10 17.63
C LEU A 457 -0.01 -0.20 18.82
N LEU A 458 0.26 0.95 19.44
CA LEU A 458 1.04 1.09 20.66
C LEU A 458 0.21 1.81 21.73
N GLN A 459 0.33 1.36 22.97
CA GLN A 459 -0.39 1.89 24.13
C GLN A 459 -1.93 1.93 23.94
N SER A 460 -2.52 0.92 23.29
CA SER A 460 -3.97 0.81 23.20
C SER A 460 -4.58 0.37 24.54
N SER A 461 -5.82 0.81 24.81
CA SER A 461 -6.62 0.31 25.93
C SER A 461 -7.55 -0.85 25.52
N ASP A 462 -7.84 -0.98 24.23
CA ASP A 462 -8.58 -2.08 23.61
C ASP A 462 -8.08 -2.28 22.18
N ARG A 463 -7.03 -3.09 22.01
CA ARG A 463 -6.37 -3.25 20.70
C ARG A 463 -7.31 -3.84 19.65
N TYR A 464 -8.26 -4.68 20.08
CA TYR A 464 -9.15 -5.39 19.17
C TYR A 464 -10.27 -4.46 18.71
N GLY A 465 -10.85 -3.68 19.63
CA GLY A 465 -11.77 -2.60 19.28
C GLY A 465 -11.13 -1.59 18.32
N ASP A 466 -9.93 -1.12 18.64
CA ASP A 466 -9.18 -0.17 17.81
C ASP A 466 -8.86 -0.74 16.41
N THR A 467 -8.37 -1.99 16.35
CA THR A 467 -8.05 -2.64 15.07
C THR A 467 -9.30 -2.84 14.22
N ASN A 468 -10.41 -3.26 14.82
CA ASN A 468 -11.68 -3.45 14.10
C ASN A 468 -12.26 -2.12 13.59
N GLU A 469 -12.14 -1.05 14.39
CA GLU A 469 -12.53 0.30 13.97
C GLU A 469 -11.69 0.77 12.79
N LEU A 470 -10.37 0.54 12.82
CA LEU A 470 -9.48 0.87 11.70
C LEU A 470 -9.81 0.08 10.45
N ILE A 471 -10.05 -1.24 10.53
CA ILE A 471 -10.46 -2.06 9.38
C ILE A 471 -11.79 -1.56 8.81
N SER A 472 -12.78 -1.28 9.68
CA SER A 472 -14.08 -0.73 9.29
C SER A 472 -13.91 0.63 8.60
N TYR A 473 -13.06 1.49 9.15
CA TYR A 473 -12.73 2.80 8.59
C TYR A 473 -12.08 2.68 7.22
N LEU A 474 -11.06 1.82 7.06
CA LEU A 474 -10.39 1.56 5.79
C LEU A 474 -11.39 1.15 4.71
N ARG A 475 -12.24 0.15 5.00
CA ARG A 475 -13.25 -0.36 4.04
C ARG A 475 -14.26 0.72 3.62
N LYS A 476 -14.62 1.62 4.53
CA LYS A 476 -15.63 2.66 4.28
C LYS A 476 -15.04 3.90 3.60
N ASN A 477 -13.85 4.32 4.01
CA ASN A 477 -13.32 5.66 3.76
C ASN A 477 -12.02 5.71 2.97
N VAL A 478 -11.37 4.59 2.67
CA VAL A 478 -10.09 4.56 1.94
C VAL A 478 -10.28 3.87 0.59
N TYR A 479 -9.69 4.43 -0.46
CA TYR A 479 -9.58 3.79 -1.76
C TYR A 479 -8.20 4.01 -2.37
N ARG A 480 -7.75 3.08 -3.23
CA ARG A 480 -6.46 3.13 -3.94
C ARG A 480 -6.68 3.36 -5.43
N GLY A 481 -6.00 4.33 -6.03
CA GLY A 481 -6.09 4.66 -7.46
C GLY A 481 -4.76 5.15 -8.06
N ALA A 482 -4.65 5.16 -9.40
CA ALA A 482 -3.44 5.63 -10.09
C ALA A 482 -3.32 7.16 -10.03
N ASN A 483 -2.10 7.63 -9.76
CA ASN A 483 -1.69 9.04 -9.70
C ASN A 483 -2.37 9.91 -10.76
N ARG A 484 -3.24 10.83 -10.32
CA ARG A 484 -3.34 12.14 -10.97
C ARG A 484 -2.37 13.05 -10.23
N PRO A 485 -1.46 13.77 -10.91
CA PRO A 485 -0.76 14.88 -10.28
C PRO A 485 -1.82 15.87 -9.81
N ILE A 486 -1.91 16.10 -8.50
CA ILE A 486 -2.52 17.33 -8.01
C ILE A 486 -1.43 18.38 -8.21
N GLU A 487 -1.52 19.18 -9.26
CA GLU A 487 -0.78 20.43 -9.30
C GLU A 487 -1.31 21.30 -8.15
N ILE A 488 -0.56 21.38 -7.05
CA ILE A 488 -0.72 22.48 -6.10
C ILE A 488 -0.13 23.71 -6.79
N VAL A 489 -0.91 24.32 -7.67
CA VAL A 489 -0.67 25.69 -8.08
C VAL A 489 -1.19 26.55 -6.94
N GLU A 490 -0.30 27.16 -6.16
CA GLU A 490 -0.64 28.33 -5.36
C GLU A 490 -1.04 29.45 -6.33
N ASN A 491 -2.31 29.46 -6.75
CA ASN A 491 -2.86 30.55 -7.54
C ASN A 491 -3.64 31.46 -6.59
N THR A 492 -3.10 32.64 -6.33
CA THR A 492 -3.64 33.65 -5.41
C THR A 492 -4.83 34.43 -5.99
N GLU A 493 -5.57 33.84 -6.90
CA GLU A 493 -6.84 34.37 -7.43
C GLU A 493 -7.92 33.32 -7.19
N GLU A 494 -9.06 33.70 -6.59
CA GLU A 494 -10.16 32.76 -6.37
C GLU A 494 -10.50 32.08 -7.71
N PRO A 495 -10.48 30.74 -7.78
CA PRO A 495 -10.81 30.05 -9.01
C PRO A 495 -12.23 30.44 -9.39
N SER A 496 -12.43 30.87 -10.65
CA SER A 496 -13.77 31.02 -11.18
C SER A 496 -14.48 29.68 -11.00
N ARG A 497 -15.51 29.62 -10.14
CA ARG A 497 -16.32 28.43 -9.90
C ARG A 497 -17.19 28.12 -11.13
N LYS A 498 -16.58 27.96 -12.30
CA LYS A 498 -17.24 27.66 -13.56
C LYS A 498 -16.85 26.27 -14.00
N VAL A 499 -17.80 25.48 -14.49
CA VAL A 499 -17.54 24.13 -15.01
C VAL A 499 -18.42 23.87 -16.23
N SER A 500 -17.87 23.22 -17.26
CA SER A 500 -18.62 22.76 -18.43
C SER A 500 -18.81 21.24 -18.42
N LEU A 501 -20.03 20.79 -18.66
CA LEU A 501 -20.40 19.37 -18.77
C LEU A 501 -20.89 19.11 -20.19
N ALA A 502 -20.58 17.96 -20.79
CA ALA A 502 -21.16 17.54 -22.07
C ALA A 502 -21.82 16.17 -21.98
N PHE A 503 -23.10 16.09 -22.35
CA PHE A 503 -23.89 14.87 -22.29
C PHE A 503 -24.19 14.36 -23.69
N GLY A 504 -23.83 13.11 -23.97
CA GLY A 504 -24.18 12.38 -25.18
C GLY A 504 -25.18 11.26 -24.93
N GLY A 505 -25.79 10.80 -26.02
CA GLY A 505 -26.78 9.73 -26.03
C GLY A 505 -26.21 8.32 -25.92
N ASP A 506 -26.94 7.38 -26.53
CA ASP A 506 -26.68 5.94 -26.48
C ASP A 506 -25.47 5.54 -27.34
N VAL A 507 -24.57 4.74 -26.76
CA VAL A 507 -23.37 4.21 -27.41
C VAL A 507 -23.35 2.68 -27.32
N MET A 508 -23.47 2.03 -28.48
CA MET A 508 -23.36 0.58 -28.65
C MET A 508 -22.35 0.29 -29.77
N LEU A 509 -21.21 -0.30 -29.41
CA LEU A 509 -20.05 -0.51 -30.29
C LEU A 509 -19.91 -1.96 -30.78
N ASP A 510 -20.99 -2.72 -30.75
CA ASP A 510 -21.05 -4.12 -31.17
C ASP A 510 -21.86 -4.27 -32.49
N ARG A 511 -22.21 -5.50 -32.89
CA ARG A 511 -23.05 -5.84 -34.06
C ARG A 511 -22.66 -5.09 -35.34
N GLY A 512 -23.56 -4.25 -35.85
CA GLY A 512 -23.40 -3.52 -37.11
C GLY A 512 -22.32 -2.45 -37.01
N VAL A 513 -22.15 -1.83 -35.82
CA VAL A 513 -21.06 -0.87 -35.57
C VAL A 513 -19.71 -1.58 -35.65
N LYS A 514 -19.54 -2.69 -34.91
CA LYS A 514 -18.33 -3.51 -35.01
C LYS A 514 -18.06 -3.97 -36.45
N SER A 515 -19.10 -4.46 -37.13
CA SER A 515 -19.00 -4.90 -38.53
C SER A 515 -18.65 -3.76 -39.50
N SER A 516 -19.04 -2.53 -39.17
CA SER A 516 -18.66 -1.33 -39.93
C SER A 516 -17.19 -0.99 -39.67
N VAL A 517 -16.74 -1.00 -38.42
CA VAL A 517 -15.34 -0.74 -38.03
C VAL A 517 -14.39 -1.74 -38.67
N ASP A 518 -14.70 -3.03 -38.61
CA ASP A 518 -13.86 -4.08 -39.20
C ASP A 518 -13.71 -3.90 -40.72
N ARG A 519 -14.81 -3.55 -41.42
CA ARG A 519 -14.84 -3.44 -42.89
C ARG A 519 -14.32 -2.11 -43.43
N ASN A 520 -14.68 -1.00 -42.79
CA ASN A 520 -14.47 0.34 -43.30
C ASN A 520 -13.28 1.05 -42.62
N PHE A 521 -12.92 0.64 -41.42
CA PHE A 521 -11.86 1.26 -40.61
C PHE A 521 -10.75 0.27 -40.21
N ALA A 522 -10.70 -0.91 -40.83
CA ALA A 522 -9.68 -1.94 -40.55
C ALA A 522 -9.56 -2.31 -39.06
N GLY A 523 -10.66 -2.29 -38.32
CA GLY A 523 -10.68 -2.59 -36.88
C GLY A 523 -10.36 -1.41 -35.97
N ASP A 524 -10.13 -0.21 -36.51
CA ASP A 524 -9.80 1.00 -35.75
C ASP A 524 -11.06 1.72 -35.23
N TYR A 525 -11.43 1.46 -33.97
CA TYR A 525 -12.56 2.11 -33.31
C TYR A 525 -12.37 3.62 -33.13
N SER A 526 -11.14 4.16 -33.16
CA SER A 526 -10.90 5.59 -32.94
C SER A 526 -11.58 6.47 -33.99
N ARG A 527 -11.81 5.91 -35.18
CA ARG A 527 -12.56 6.56 -36.26
C ARG A 527 -13.96 6.98 -35.82
N LEU A 528 -14.63 6.21 -34.98
CA LEU A 528 -15.99 6.54 -34.52
C LEU A 528 -16.04 7.79 -33.63
N PHE A 529 -14.91 8.25 -33.10
CA PHE A 529 -14.85 9.34 -32.13
C PHE A 529 -14.18 10.61 -32.66
N GLU A 530 -13.66 10.61 -33.89
CA GLU A 530 -12.86 11.71 -34.45
C GLU A 530 -13.56 13.08 -34.42
N ASN A 531 -14.89 13.09 -34.62
CA ASN A 531 -15.66 14.34 -34.69
C ASN A 531 -16.29 14.74 -33.35
N LEU A 532 -16.15 13.95 -32.28
CA LEU A 532 -16.79 14.21 -30.97
C LEU A 532 -16.02 15.23 -30.11
N ILE A 533 -15.52 16.29 -30.75
CA ILE A 533 -14.77 17.39 -30.12
C ILE A 533 -15.52 18.01 -28.92
N PRO A 534 -16.84 18.26 -28.97
CA PRO A 534 -17.58 18.82 -27.82
C PRO A 534 -17.45 17.99 -26.53
N LEU A 535 -17.42 16.66 -26.62
CA LEU A 535 -17.22 15.79 -25.45
C LEU A 535 -15.79 15.91 -24.92
N LYS A 536 -14.81 16.11 -25.80
CA LYS A 536 -13.39 16.21 -25.44
C LYS A 536 -13.01 17.58 -24.85
N GLU A 537 -13.70 18.65 -25.25
CA GLU A 537 -13.42 20.02 -24.79
C GLU A 537 -14.12 20.39 -23.47
N ALA A 538 -15.20 19.68 -23.12
CA ALA A 538 -15.87 19.86 -21.84
C ALA A 538 -14.97 19.45 -20.66
N ASP A 539 -15.20 20.04 -19.48
CA ASP A 539 -14.46 19.64 -18.28
C ASP A 539 -14.79 18.22 -17.83
N ILE A 540 -16.02 17.77 -18.10
CA ILE A 540 -16.53 16.43 -17.83
C ILE A 540 -17.48 16.03 -18.96
N SER A 541 -17.30 14.86 -19.54
CA SER A 541 -18.27 14.29 -20.48
C SER A 541 -18.94 13.01 -20.00
N PHE A 542 -20.20 12.84 -20.37
CA PHE A 542 -21.09 11.77 -19.94
C PHE A 542 -21.83 11.14 -21.13
N ILE A 543 -21.92 9.82 -21.21
CA ILE A 543 -22.74 9.09 -22.21
C ILE A 543 -23.49 7.91 -21.58
N ASN A 544 -24.43 7.28 -22.29
CA ASN A 544 -24.92 5.94 -21.90
C ASN A 544 -24.12 4.85 -22.62
N LEU A 545 -23.55 3.92 -21.86
CA LEU A 545 -22.84 2.76 -22.39
C LEU A 545 -23.80 1.57 -22.47
N GLU A 546 -24.27 1.25 -23.66
CA GLU A 546 -25.37 0.33 -23.85
C GLU A 546 -24.91 -1.10 -24.12
N GLY A 547 -24.71 -1.84 -23.04
CA GLY A 547 -24.30 -3.24 -23.04
C GLY A 547 -22.92 -3.50 -22.44
N PRO A 548 -22.58 -4.75 -22.12
CA PRO A 548 -21.30 -5.10 -21.51
C PRO A 548 -20.14 -4.91 -22.49
N VAL A 549 -18.99 -4.52 -21.94
CA VAL A 549 -17.70 -4.50 -22.63
C VAL A 549 -16.85 -5.60 -22.02
N SER A 550 -16.74 -6.74 -22.71
CA SER A 550 -16.15 -7.95 -22.13
C SER A 550 -15.74 -8.95 -23.22
N ASP A 551 -14.75 -9.78 -22.95
CA ASP A 551 -14.43 -10.98 -23.74
C ASP A 551 -14.88 -12.28 -23.05
N THR A 552 -15.52 -12.18 -21.88
CA THR A 552 -16.05 -13.32 -21.09
C THR A 552 -17.58 -13.36 -21.09
N GLY A 553 -18.16 -14.24 -20.26
CA GLY A 553 -19.59 -14.42 -20.10
C GLY A 553 -20.23 -15.36 -21.11
N ASN A 554 -21.53 -15.60 -20.92
CA ASN A 554 -22.35 -16.42 -21.81
C ASN A 554 -23.58 -15.62 -22.19
N ASN A 555 -23.85 -15.55 -23.49
CA ASN A 555 -25.03 -14.89 -24.03
C ASN A 555 -26.30 -15.52 -23.42
N VAL A 556 -27.14 -14.69 -22.80
CA VAL A 556 -28.38 -15.14 -22.11
C VAL A 556 -29.56 -15.38 -23.06
N GLY A 557 -29.34 -15.31 -24.39
CA GLY A 557 -30.21 -15.93 -25.40
C GLY A 557 -31.09 -14.98 -26.23
N SER A 558 -30.78 -13.69 -26.31
CA SER A 558 -31.49 -12.75 -27.19
C SER A 558 -30.75 -12.54 -28.52
N LYS A 559 -31.50 -12.26 -29.61
CA LYS A 559 -30.95 -11.76 -30.89
C LYS A 559 -30.37 -10.33 -30.79
N TYR A 560 -30.62 -9.65 -29.68
CA TYR A 560 -30.15 -8.30 -29.38
C TYR A 560 -29.16 -8.27 -28.21
N SER A 561 -28.49 -9.40 -27.93
CA SER A 561 -27.46 -9.43 -26.89
C SER A 561 -26.18 -8.73 -27.36
N PHE A 562 -25.79 -7.65 -26.70
CA PHE A 562 -24.58 -6.89 -27.02
C PHE A 562 -23.40 -7.37 -26.17
N ARG A 563 -22.20 -7.43 -26.77
CA ARG A 563 -20.93 -7.52 -26.04
C ARG A 563 -19.83 -6.87 -26.84
N MET A 564 -19.48 -5.66 -26.42
CA MET A 564 -18.45 -4.85 -27.05
C MET A 564 -17.05 -5.40 -26.76
N ASP A 565 -16.14 -5.22 -27.73
CA ASP A 565 -14.73 -5.58 -27.61
C ASP A 565 -14.07 -4.72 -26.50
N PRO A 566 -13.33 -5.30 -25.53
CA PRO A 566 -12.62 -4.54 -24.49
C PRO A 566 -11.79 -3.35 -24.97
N LYS A 567 -11.23 -3.40 -26.19
CA LYS A 567 -10.41 -2.34 -26.76
C LYS A 567 -11.15 -1.02 -26.97
N VAL A 568 -12.48 -1.03 -26.97
CA VAL A 568 -13.26 0.21 -27.15
C VAL A 568 -13.07 1.19 -26.01
N LEU A 569 -12.74 0.73 -24.80
CA LEU A 569 -12.60 1.60 -23.63
C LEU A 569 -11.38 2.52 -23.74
N ASP A 570 -10.25 2.02 -24.25
CA ASP A 570 -9.06 2.83 -24.49
C ASP A 570 -9.37 3.98 -25.45
N VAL A 571 -10.15 3.67 -26.50
CA VAL A 571 -10.58 4.64 -27.50
C VAL A 571 -11.55 5.66 -26.91
N MET A 572 -12.55 5.21 -26.16
CA MET A 572 -13.50 6.11 -25.47
C MET A 572 -12.77 7.06 -24.51
N ARG A 573 -11.79 6.54 -23.77
CA ARG A 573 -10.99 7.35 -22.85
C ARG A 573 -10.20 8.42 -23.61
N TYR A 574 -9.53 8.04 -24.72
CA TYR A 574 -8.78 8.98 -25.56
C TYR A 574 -9.68 10.01 -26.28
N ALA A 575 -10.93 9.63 -26.55
CA ALA A 575 -11.97 10.50 -27.08
C ALA A 575 -12.50 11.53 -26.06
N GLY A 576 -12.04 11.47 -24.80
CA GLY A 576 -12.43 12.40 -23.76
C GLY A 576 -13.67 11.98 -22.97
N ILE A 577 -14.11 10.71 -23.08
CA ILE A 577 -15.19 10.20 -22.23
C ILE A 577 -14.68 10.04 -20.79
N ASP A 578 -15.33 10.75 -19.85
CA ASP A 578 -14.95 10.73 -18.44
C ASP A 578 -15.86 9.85 -17.58
N ILE A 579 -17.15 9.81 -17.90
CA ILE A 579 -18.14 9.01 -17.16
C ILE A 579 -19.19 8.40 -18.09
N VAL A 580 -19.69 7.21 -17.73
CA VAL A 580 -20.81 6.55 -18.40
C VAL A 580 -21.96 6.21 -17.46
N SER A 581 -23.19 6.27 -17.95
CA SER A 581 -24.29 5.51 -17.35
C SER A 581 -24.12 4.05 -17.73
N PHE A 582 -24.10 3.15 -16.73
CA PHE A 582 -24.14 1.70 -16.94
C PHE A 582 -25.35 1.09 -16.23
N ALA A 583 -26.49 1.77 -16.34
CA ALA A 583 -27.78 1.35 -15.81
C ALA A 583 -28.81 1.28 -16.94
N ASN A 584 -28.77 0.22 -17.72
CA ASN A 584 -29.67 -0.01 -18.87
C ASN A 584 -30.07 -1.48 -19.01
N ASN A 585 -30.98 -1.75 -19.94
CA ASN A 585 -31.53 -3.08 -20.20
C ASN A 585 -30.50 -4.08 -20.79
N HIS A 586 -29.40 -3.60 -21.36
CA HIS A 586 -28.43 -4.43 -22.07
C HIS A 586 -27.24 -4.87 -21.23
N VAL A 587 -27.05 -4.32 -20.03
CA VAL A 587 -25.90 -4.62 -19.15
C VAL A 587 -25.77 -6.11 -18.79
N GLY A 588 -26.87 -6.86 -18.84
CA GLY A 588 -26.94 -8.28 -18.48
C GLY A 588 -26.83 -9.27 -19.65
N ASP A 589 -26.67 -8.81 -20.88
CA ASP A 589 -26.81 -9.63 -22.09
C ASP A 589 -25.86 -10.84 -22.15
N TRP A 590 -24.71 -10.75 -21.47
CA TRP A 590 -23.72 -11.81 -21.35
C TRP A 590 -23.52 -12.30 -19.92
N ASN A 591 -24.58 -12.22 -19.12
CA ASN A 591 -24.71 -12.62 -17.72
C ASN A 591 -23.83 -11.82 -16.73
N LYS A 592 -23.94 -12.14 -15.44
CA LYS A 592 -23.22 -11.43 -14.37
C LYS A 592 -21.69 -11.49 -14.47
N SER A 593 -21.13 -12.49 -15.15
CA SER A 593 -19.69 -12.55 -15.44
C SER A 593 -19.27 -11.38 -16.32
N ALA A 594 -19.93 -11.17 -17.46
CA ALA A 594 -19.61 -10.07 -18.36
C ALA A 594 -19.96 -8.71 -17.74
N PHE A 595 -21.04 -8.63 -16.96
CA PHE A 595 -21.40 -7.42 -16.20
C PHE A 595 -20.27 -7.02 -15.24
N ASN A 596 -19.82 -7.95 -14.39
CA ASN A 596 -18.75 -7.70 -13.42
C ASN A 596 -17.41 -7.40 -14.12
N ASP A 597 -17.12 -8.10 -15.22
CA ASP A 597 -15.94 -7.83 -16.05
C ASP A 597 -15.99 -6.43 -16.67
N THR A 598 -17.16 -5.98 -17.14
CA THR A 598 -17.36 -4.61 -17.66
C THR A 598 -17.10 -3.57 -16.56
N LEU A 599 -17.62 -3.78 -15.35
CA LEU A 599 -17.32 -2.91 -14.21
C LEU A 599 -15.82 -2.90 -13.89
N SER A 600 -15.12 -4.03 -14.01
CA SER A 600 -13.65 -4.08 -13.87
C SER A 600 -12.96 -3.23 -14.94
N ARG A 601 -13.30 -3.45 -16.20
CA ARG A 601 -12.64 -2.81 -17.34
C ARG A 601 -12.89 -1.31 -17.41
N LEU A 602 -14.10 -0.84 -17.07
CA LEU A 602 -14.39 0.59 -16.95
C LEU A 602 -13.45 1.24 -15.93
N ARG A 603 -13.28 0.61 -14.76
CA ARG A 603 -12.33 1.06 -13.73
C ARG A 603 -10.88 1.06 -14.24
N GLU A 604 -10.44 -0.01 -14.90
CA GLU A 604 -9.09 -0.12 -15.47
C GLU A 604 -8.80 0.95 -16.53
N SER A 605 -9.80 1.30 -17.35
CA SER A 605 -9.67 2.33 -18.39
C SER A 605 -9.66 3.77 -17.86
N GLY A 606 -9.97 3.97 -16.57
CA GLY A 606 -10.12 5.29 -15.96
C GLY A 606 -11.41 6.03 -16.35
N ILE A 607 -12.35 5.36 -17.02
CA ILE A 607 -13.69 5.87 -17.30
C ILE A 607 -14.58 5.57 -16.08
N LYS A 608 -15.12 6.62 -15.46
CA LYS A 608 -16.03 6.47 -14.33
C LYS A 608 -17.38 5.91 -14.81
N TYR A 609 -18.16 5.33 -13.91
CA TYR A 609 -19.52 4.88 -14.25
C TYR A 609 -20.48 5.19 -13.11
N THR A 610 -21.78 5.21 -13.40
CA THR A 610 -22.84 5.37 -12.40
C THR A 610 -24.02 4.42 -12.65
N GLY A 611 -24.84 4.23 -11.61
CA GLY A 611 -26.07 3.43 -11.64
C GLY A 611 -25.85 1.91 -11.58
N ALA A 612 -24.61 1.47 -11.42
CA ALA A 612 -24.21 0.08 -11.28
C ALA A 612 -23.23 -0.10 -10.12
N GLY A 613 -23.16 -1.29 -9.53
CA GLY A 613 -22.21 -1.59 -8.47
C GLY A 613 -22.06 -3.07 -8.17
N SER A 614 -21.05 -3.40 -7.36
CA SER A 614 -20.81 -4.77 -6.87
C SER A 614 -21.89 -5.25 -5.88
N ASN A 615 -22.68 -4.32 -5.34
CA ASN A 615 -23.89 -4.53 -4.55
C ASN A 615 -24.70 -3.22 -4.51
N ARG A 616 -25.90 -3.24 -3.92
CA ARG A 616 -26.79 -2.08 -3.81
C ARG A 616 -26.15 -0.92 -3.04
N PRO A 617 -25.51 -1.10 -1.86
CA PRO A 617 -24.81 -0.02 -1.17
C PRO A 617 -23.78 0.72 -2.03
N VAL A 618 -23.09 0.02 -2.94
CA VAL A 618 -22.18 0.67 -3.90
C VAL A 618 -22.97 1.37 -5.02
N ALA A 619 -23.98 0.71 -5.58
CA ALA A 619 -24.74 1.25 -6.71
C ALA A 619 -25.51 2.54 -6.36
N ILE A 620 -25.99 2.71 -5.11
CA ILE A 620 -26.73 3.90 -4.66
C ILE A 620 -25.85 5.13 -4.37
N GLU A 621 -24.54 4.97 -4.32
CA GLU A 621 -23.63 6.10 -4.09
C GLU A 621 -23.44 6.89 -5.39
N PRO A 622 -23.55 8.23 -5.37
CA PRO A 622 -23.28 9.01 -6.56
C PRO A 622 -21.81 8.93 -6.93
N THR A 623 -21.52 8.85 -8.22
CA THR A 623 -20.17 9.02 -8.72
C THR A 623 -19.85 10.51 -8.71
N ILE A 624 -18.86 10.92 -7.92
CA ILE A 624 -18.49 12.34 -7.74
C ILE A 624 -17.22 12.65 -8.53
N ILE A 625 -17.24 13.77 -9.25
CA ILE A 625 -16.10 14.36 -9.94
C ILE A 625 -15.93 15.80 -9.42
N GLU A 626 -14.73 16.12 -8.94
CA GLU A 626 -14.39 17.47 -8.50
C GLU A 626 -13.69 18.25 -9.62
N LYS A 627 -14.19 19.45 -9.91
CA LYS A 627 -13.61 20.35 -10.93
C LYS A 627 -13.84 21.80 -10.51
N ASN A 628 -12.79 22.63 -10.60
CA ASN A 628 -12.85 24.07 -10.31
C ASN A 628 -13.52 24.41 -8.96
N GLY A 629 -13.27 23.58 -7.94
CA GLY A 629 -13.82 23.74 -6.59
C GLY A 629 -15.30 23.33 -6.43
N LEU A 630 -15.90 22.71 -7.45
CA LEU A 630 -17.26 22.16 -7.43
C LEU A 630 -17.23 20.63 -7.40
N LYS A 631 -18.14 20.03 -6.62
CA LYS A 631 -18.45 18.59 -6.62
C LYS A 631 -19.64 18.34 -7.53
N ILE A 632 -19.42 17.59 -8.61
CA ILE A 632 -20.46 17.19 -9.56
C ILE A 632 -20.76 15.71 -9.35
N GLY A 633 -21.98 15.39 -8.94
CA GLY A 633 -22.48 14.04 -8.70
C GLY A 633 -23.26 13.48 -9.87
N PHE A 634 -23.14 12.18 -10.09
CA PHE A 634 -23.87 11.45 -11.13
C PHE A 634 -24.55 10.21 -10.54
N LEU A 635 -25.86 10.07 -10.77
CA LEU A 635 -26.64 8.85 -10.52
C LEU A 635 -27.18 8.30 -11.84
N GLY A 636 -27.41 6.98 -11.90
CA GLY A 636 -28.02 6.31 -13.04
C GLY A 636 -29.07 5.29 -12.60
N PHE A 637 -30.20 5.22 -13.32
CA PHE A 637 -31.27 4.25 -13.05
C PHE A 637 -31.82 3.67 -14.36
N SER A 638 -32.15 2.39 -14.36
CA SER A 638 -32.92 1.78 -15.45
C SER A 638 -34.41 1.70 -15.09
N ASP A 639 -35.32 2.20 -15.93
CA ASP A 639 -36.77 1.93 -15.86
C ASP A 639 -37.18 0.79 -16.82
N VAL A 640 -36.22 0.22 -17.56
CA VAL A 640 -36.44 -0.83 -18.56
C VAL A 640 -35.46 -1.97 -18.31
N GLY A 641 -35.94 -3.06 -17.71
CA GLY A 641 -35.28 -4.37 -17.60
C GLY A 641 -33.77 -4.43 -17.26
N PRO A 642 -33.21 -5.65 -17.25
CA PRO A 642 -33.79 -6.80 -16.60
C PRO A 642 -33.74 -6.65 -15.07
N ASP A 643 -34.86 -6.90 -14.37
CA ASP A 643 -34.89 -6.89 -12.90
C ASP A 643 -33.94 -7.92 -12.26
N TRP A 644 -33.55 -8.97 -13.00
CA TRP A 644 -32.64 -10.00 -12.50
C TRP A 644 -31.18 -9.53 -12.39
N VAL A 645 -30.82 -8.41 -13.03
CA VAL A 645 -29.55 -7.70 -12.78
C VAL A 645 -29.71 -6.55 -11.80
N LYS A 646 -30.82 -6.45 -11.07
CA LYS A 646 -30.94 -5.47 -9.98
C LYS A 646 -29.87 -5.73 -8.92
N ALA A 647 -29.20 -4.66 -8.47
CA ALA A 647 -28.29 -4.73 -7.34
C ALA A 647 -29.05 -5.11 -6.05
N THR A 648 -28.50 -6.04 -5.29
CA THR A 648 -28.97 -6.38 -3.94
C THR A 648 -27.86 -6.08 -2.93
N ASP A 649 -28.15 -6.14 -1.63
CA ASP A 649 -27.14 -5.90 -0.59
C ASP A 649 -25.91 -6.83 -0.70
N THR A 650 -26.06 -7.98 -1.35
CA THR A 650 -25.02 -9.00 -1.48
C THR A 650 -24.65 -9.36 -2.92
N SER A 651 -25.29 -8.74 -3.92
CA SER A 651 -25.09 -9.13 -5.33
C SER A 651 -25.00 -7.92 -6.24
N SER A 652 -24.06 -8.01 -7.18
CA SER A 652 -23.82 -6.97 -8.18
C SER A 652 -25.01 -6.76 -9.09
N GLY A 653 -25.13 -5.53 -9.58
CA GLY A 653 -26.22 -5.16 -10.45
C GLY A 653 -26.38 -3.64 -10.62
N ILE A 654 -27.51 -3.27 -11.21
CA ILE A 654 -27.89 -1.88 -11.48
C ILE A 654 -28.96 -1.38 -10.53
N LEU A 655 -29.07 -0.05 -10.41
CA LEU A 655 -30.24 0.59 -9.83
C LEU A 655 -31.39 0.61 -10.83
N ILE A 656 -32.60 0.44 -10.31
CA ILE A 656 -33.83 0.50 -11.10
C ILE A 656 -34.70 1.67 -10.63
N ALA A 657 -35.39 2.34 -11.55
CA ALA A 657 -36.23 3.50 -11.28
C ALA A 657 -37.55 3.16 -10.56
N SER A 658 -37.86 1.88 -10.41
CA SER A 658 -38.95 1.36 -9.58
C SER A 658 -38.52 1.08 -8.13
N ASP A 659 -37.25 1.36 -7.76
CA ASP A 659 -36.79 1.19 -6.38
C ASP A 659 -37.60 2.10 -5.43
N PRO A 660 -38.16 1.55 -4.33
CA PRO A 660 -38.99 2.33 -3.42
C PRO A 660 -38.20 3.46 -2.73
N ASP A 661 -36.88 3.37 -2.65
CA ASP A 661 -36.02 4.40 -2.05
C ASP A 661 -35.52 5.44 -3.07
N LEU A 662 -35.98 5.43 -4.33
CA LEU A 662 -35.51 6.33 -5.40
C LEU A 662 -35.31 7.78 -4.92
N GLU A 663 -36.34 8.35 -4.29
CA GLU A 663 -36.31 9.73 -3.81
C GLU A 663 -35.27 9.95 -2.70
N ASN A 664 -35.11 8.99 -1.80
CA ASN A 664 -34.10 9.06 -0.74
C ASN A 664 -32.68 8.91 -1.29
N ILE A 665 -32.48 8.04 -2.29
CA ILE A 665 -31.18 7.88 -2.97
C ILE A 665 -30.75 9.20 -3.59
N ILE A 666 -31.65 9.85 -4.34
CA ILE A 666 -31.38 11.15 -4.99
C ILE A 666 -31.13 12.24 -3.94
N ARG A 667 -31.97 12.32 -2.91
CA ARG A 667 -31.82 13.32 -1.84
C ARG A 667 -30.51 13.17 -1.07
N ASN A 668 -30.10 11.93 -0.79
CA ASN A 668 -28.84 11.63 -0.11
C ASN A 668 -27.62 11.92 -1.00
N ALA A 669 -27.75 11.73 -2.31
CA ALA A 669 -26.70 12.11 -3.26
C ALA A 669 -26.55 13.64 -3.34
N ASN A 670 -27.65 14.38 -3.43
CA ASN A 670 -27.65 15.84 -3.45
C ASN A 670 -26.93 16.45 -2.23
N GLN A 671 -27.09 15.86 -1.04
CA GLN A 671 -26.38 16.33 0.17
C GLN A 671 -24.84 16.22 0.11
N LYS A 672 -24.28 15.50 -0.88
CA LYS A 672 -22.85 15.24 -1.01
C LYS A 672 -22.18 16.09 -2.10
N VAL A 673 -22.94 16.84 -2.91
CA VAL A 673 -22.47 17.49 -4.14
C VAL A 673 -23.01 18.90 -4.28
N ASP A 674 -22.37 19.72 -5.12
CA ASP A 674 -22.85 21.06 -5.48
C ASP A 674 -23.80 21.03 -6.69
N ILE A 675 -23.60 20.06 -7.60
CA ILE A 675 -24.41 19.84 -8.80
C ILE A 675 -24.68 18.34 -8.91
N LEU A 676 -25.93 17.92 -9.08
CA LEU A 676 -26.34 16.53 -9.24
C LEU A 676 -27.01 16.31 -10.61
N ALA A 677 -26.41 15.42 -11.41
CA ALA A 677 -27.00 14.87 -12.61
C ALA A 677 -27.58 13.48 -12.36
N VAL A 678 -28.85 13.26 -12.73
CA VAL A 678 -29.51 11.96 -12.62
C VAL A 678 -29.87 11.45 -14.00
N SER A 679 -29.23 10.36 -14.42
CA SER A 679 -29.50 9.67 -15.66
C SER A 679 -30.58 8.59 -15.50
N PHE A 680 -31.45 8.48 -16.49
CA PHE A 680 -32.46 7.43 -16.58
C PHE A 680 -32.46 6.78 -17.96
N HIS A 681 -32.39 5.46 -17.99
CA HIS A 681 -32.62 4.65 -19.18
C HIS A 681 -34.10 4.20 -19.19
N TRP A 682 -34.96 4.88 -19.98
CA TRP A 682 -36.41 4.87 -19.77
C TRP A 682 -37.26 5.11 -21.02
N GLY A 683 -38.58 5.06 -20.87
CA GLY A 683 -39.50 5.45 -21.95
C GLY A 683 -39.80 4.30 -22.91
N THR A 684 -40.23 4.66 -24.11
CA THR A 684 -40.63 3.70 -25.14
C THR A 684 -39.78 3.95 -26.39
N GLU A 685 -39.18 2.89 -26.93
CA GLU A 685 -38.38 2.98 -28.15
C GLU A 685 -39.13 3.75 -29.26
N TYR A 686 -38.41 4.66 -29.92
CA TYR A 686 -38.81 5.43 -31.10
C TYR A 686 -40.05 6.32 -30.92
N SER A 687 -40.40 6.66 -29.68
CA SER A 687 -41.60 7.44 -29.36
C SER A 687 -41.25 8.77 -28.69
N GLU A 688 -42.22 9.69 -28.61
CA GLU A 688 -42.11 10.90 -27.77
C GLU A 688 -42.09 10.55 -26.28
N HIS A 689 -41.67 11.49 -25.43
CA HIS A 689 -41.60 11.25 -23.98
C HIS A 689 -43.00 10.98 -23.42
N ASN A 690 -43.10 10.05 -22.48
CA ASN A 690 -44.37 9.66 -21.88
C ASN A 690 -44.53 10.21 -20.44
N ALA A 691 -45.74 10.06 -19.88
CA ALA A 691 -46.06 10.55 -18.54
C ALA A 691 -45.20 9.91 -17.42
N ARG A 692 -44.70 8.68 -17.61
CA ARG A 692 -43.83 7.99 -16.65
C ARG A 692 -42.45 8.64 -16.60
N GLN A 693 -41.86 8.96 -17.76
CA GLN A 693 -40.60 9.71 -17.85
C GLN A 693 -40.74 11.07 -17.16
N LYS A 694 -41.80 11.82 -17.47
CA LYS A 694 -42.09 13.12 -16.84
C LYS A 694 -42.21 13.02 -15.32
N THR A 695 -42.90 12.00 -14.82
CA THR A 695 -43.06 11.77 -13.37
C THR A 695 -41.71 11.48 -12.69
N LEU A 696 -40.86 10.65 -13.31
CA LEU A 696 -39.52 10.34 -12.77
C LEU A 696 -38.59 11.55 -12.81
N ALA A 697 -38.60 12.30 -13.92
CA ALA A 697 -37.80 13.52 -14.06
C ALA A 697 -38.16 14.56 -12.98
N TYR A 698 -39.45 14.81 -12.77
CA TYR A 698 -39.90 15.74 -11.73
C TYR A 698 -39.52 15.25 -10.33
N LYS A 699 -39.65 13.94 -10.04
CA LYS A 699 -39.18 13.37 -8.76
C LYS A 699 -37.68 13.58 -8.55
N ALA A 700 -36.87 13.44 -9.59
CA ALA A 700 -35.42 13.67 -9.48
C ALA A 700 -35.13 15.13 -9.15
N VAL A 701 -35.72 16.07 -9.89
CA VAL A 701 -35.56 17.51 -9.65
C VAL A 701 -36.04 17.91 -8.25
N GLU A 702 -37.20 17.42 -7.83
CA GLU A 702 -37.77 17.72 -6.50
C GLU A 702 -36.94 17.17 -5.34
N ASN A 703 -36.06 16.21 -5.60
CA ASN A 703 -35.12 15.65 -4.62
C ASN A 703 -33.69 16.18 -4.78
N GLY A 704 -33.48 17.17 -5.65
CA GLY A 704 -32.23 17.92 -5.75
C GLY A 704 -31.34 17.57 -6.94
N ALA A 705 -31.92 17.14 -8.07
CA ALA A 705 -31.18 17.06 -9.31
C ALA A 705 -31.26 18.38 -10.09
N GLU A 706 -30.12 18.97 -10.43
CA GLU A 706 -30.01 20.12 -11.34
C GLU A 706 -30.08 19.69 -12.81
N LEU A 707 -29.69 18.44 -13.10
CA LEU A 707 -29.76 17.86 -14.44
C LEU A 707 -30.46 16.49 -14.41
N VAL A 708 -31.34 16.26 -15.38
CA VAL A 708 -31.93 14.95 -15.64
C VAL A 708 -31.63 14.55 -17.07
N VAL A 709 -31.01 13.38 -17.27
CA VAL A 709 -30.49 12.94 -18.58
C VAL A 709 -31.12 11.61 -18.99
N GLY A 710 -31.94 11.64 -20.01
CA GLY A 710 -32.64 10.47 -20.53
C GLY A 710 -31.93 9.78 -21.69
N HIS A 711 -32.05 8.46 -21.71
CA HIS A 711 -31.52 7.50 -22.70
C HIS A 711 -32.56 6.39 -22.92
N HIS A 712 -32.37 5.52 -23.93
CA HIS A 712 -33.23 4.36 -24.32
C HIS A 712 -34.16 4.56 -25.52
N PRO A 713 -34.90 5.67 -25.70
CA PRO A 713 -35.83 5.77 -26.83
C PRO A 713 -35.17 5.68 -28.21
N HIS A 714 -33.83 5.79 -28.28
CA HIS A 714 -33.03 5.80 -29.51
C HIS A 714 -33.39 6.91 -30.51
N VAL A 715 -34.21 7.87 -30.09
CA VAL A 715 -34.58 9.07 -30.82
C VAL A 715 -34.47 10.27 -29.89
N ILE A 716 -34.21 11.43 -30.45
CA ILE A 716 -34.15 12.68 -29.69
C ILE A 716 -35.55 13.01 -29.16
N GLN A 717 -35.65 13.28 -27.86
CA GLN A 717 -36.86 13.85 -27.24
C GLN A 717 -36.57 15.28 -26.79
N ASP A 718 -37.63 16.00 -26.44
CA ASP A 718 -37.58 17.38 -26.01
C ASP A 718 -36.83 17.59 -24.68
N THR A 719 -36.50 18.86 -24.44
CA THR A 719 -35.86 19.35 -23.21
C THR A 719 -36.80 20.29 -22.47
N GLU A 720 -36.81 20.24 -21.15
CA GLU A 720 -37.67 21.04 -20.28
C GLU A 720 -36.86 21.66 -19.15
N GLU A 721 -36.98 22.98 -18.94
CA GLU A 721 -36.52 23.59 -17.68
C GLU A 721 -37.65 23.50 -16.64
N TYR A 722 -37.35 22.87 -15.51
CA TYR A 722 -38.31 22.69 -14.41
C TYR A 722 -37.65 23.05 -13.08
N LYS A 723 -38.22 24.02 -12.36
CA LYS A 723 -37.69 24.52 -11.06
C LYS A 723 -36.19 24.91 -11.10
N GLY A 724 -35.70 25.38 -12.24
CA GLY A 724 -34.30 25.78 -12.44
C GLY A 724 -33.34 24.64 -12.80
N ALA A 725 -33.85 23.40 -12.91
CA ALA A 725 -33.11 22.25 -13.42
C ALA A 725 -33.41 22.02 -14.90
N LEU A 726 -32.44 21.45 -15.64
CA LEU A 726 -32.61 21.06 -17.05
C LEU A 726 -32.92 19.56 -17.14
N ILE A 727 -34.06 19.24 -17.77
CA ILE A 727 -34.50 17.88 -18.07
C ILE A 727 -34.29 17.64 -19.56
N MET A 728 -33.59 16.56 -19.90
CA MET A 728 -33.40 16.06 -21.27
C MET A 728 -34.04 14.68 -21.34
N TYR A 729 -35.19 14.53 -22.01
CA TYR A 729 -35.95 13.27 -21.94
C TYR A 729 -35.31 12.11 -22.73
N SER A 730 -34.59 12.41 -23.81
CA SER A 730 -33.77 11.46 -24.56
C SER A 730 -32.79 12.20 -25.45
N LEU A 731 -31.52 11.80 -25.39
CA LEU A 731 -30.47 12.34 -26.27
C LEU A 731 -30.33 11.57 -27.59
N GLY A 732 -31.10 10.50 -27.82
CA GLY A 732 -31.01 9.67 -29.02
C GLY A 732 -29.70 8.89 -29.14
N ASN A 733 -29.35 8.45 -30.35
CA ASN A 733 -28.18 7.62 -30.60
C ASN A 733 -26.93 8.47 -30.86
N LEU A 734 -25.90 8.32 -30.02
CA LEU A 734 -24.60 8.92 -30.28
C LEU A 734 -23.74 8.04 -31.18
N ILE A 735 -23.74 6.72 -30.99
CA ILE A 735 -23.15 5.72 -31.90
C ILE A 735 -23.98 4.43 -31.79
N PHE A 736 -24.70 4.07 -32.86
CA PHE A 736 -25.58 2.88 -32.87
C PHE A 736 -25.83 2.34 -34.29
N ASP A 737 -26.20 1.06 -34.43
CA ASP A 737 -26.45 0.40 -35.73
C ASP A 737 -27.92 0.42 -36.23
N GLN A 738 -28.77 1.30 -35.69
CA GLN A 738 -30.19 1.40 -36.03
C GLN A 738 -30.45 2.33 -37.24
N TYR A 739 -30.15 1.88 -38.45
CA TYR A 739 -30.25 2.70 -39.68
C TYR A 739 -31.64 2.72 -40.37
N PHE A 740 -32.70 2.24 -39.70
CA PHE A 740 -34.00 2.06 -40.36
C PHE A 740 -34.84 3.34 -40.45
N SER A 741 -34.48 4.42 -39.76
CA SER A 741 -35.10 5.73 -39.90
C SER A 741 -34.07 6.86 -39.76
N GLU A 742 -34.45 8.09 -40.10
CA GLU A 742 -33.59 9.26 -39.93
C GLU A 742 -33.41 9.60 -38.45
N GLU A 743 -34.49 9.47 -37.67
CA GLU A 743 -34.54 9.80 -36.25
C GLU A 743 -33.59 8.92 -35.41
N THR A 744 -33.42 7.64 -35.78
CA THR A 744 -32.50 6.72 -35.10
C THR A 744 -31.05 6.87 -35.55
N MET A 745 -30.80 7.62 -36.63
CA MET A 745 -29.47 8.01 -37.12
C MET A 745 -29.04 9.40 -36.64
N GLN A 746 -29.74 9.93 -35.63
CA GLN A 746 -29.48 11.22 -35.03
C GLN A 746 -29.42 11.10 -33.50
N GLY A 747 -28.63 11.98 -32.89
CA GLY A 747 -28.54 12.17 -31.45
C GLY A 747 -28.17 13.61 -31.09
N LEU A 748 -28.08 13.89 -29.80
CA LEU A 748 -27.63 15.17 -29.28
C LEU A 748 -26.35 15.01 -28.46
N ILE A 749 -25.48 16.02 -28.57
CA ILE A 749 -24.57 16.39 -27.49
C ILE A 749 -25.11 17.67 -26.87
N VAL A 750 -25.31 17.67 -25.54
CA VAL A 750 -25.75 18.86 -24.81
C VAL A 750 -24.60 19.35 -23.94
N GLU A 751 -24.06 20.51 -24.29
CA GLU A 751 -23.06 21.21 -23.50
C GLU A 751 -23.77 22.11 -22.49
N VAL A 752 -23.40 21.98 -21.23
CA VAL A 752 -24.03 22.67 -20.10
C VAL A 752 -22.95 23.39 -19.31
N SER A 753 -23.17 24.66 -18.99
CA SER A 753 -22.24 25.44 -18.17
C SER A 753 -22.88 25.82 -16.84
N PHE A 754 -22.10 25.72 -15.78
CA PHE A 754 -22.47 26.17 -14.44
C PHE A 754 -21.55 27.26 -13.96
N SER A 755 -22.09 28.19 -13.17
CA SER A 755 -21.34 29.16 -12.38
C SER A 755 -21.77 29.04 -10.92
N GLY A 756 -20.92 28.46 -10.09
CA GLY A 756 -21.28 27.95 -8.77
C GLY A 756 -22.14 26.69 -8.91
N ASP A 757 -23.25 26.69 -8.17
CA ASP A 757 -24.31 25.67 -8.21
C ASP A 757 -25.44 26.03 -9.20
N LYS A 758 -25.30 27.11 -9.96
CA LYS A 758 -26.34 27.60 -10.87
C LYS A 758 -26.03 27.28 -12.32
N LEU A 759 -27.02 26.70 -12.99
CA LEU A 759 -27.04 26.54 -14.45
C LEU A 759 -26.95 27.94 -15.11
N GLU A 760 -25.88 28.18 -15.87
CA GLU A 760 -25.62 29.46 -16.55
C GLU A 760 -26.15 29.42 -17.99
N SER A 761 -25.87 28.34 -18.73
CA SER A 761 -26.38 28.13 -20.09
C SER A 761 -26.30 26.66 -20.49
N TYR A 762 -27.02 26.29 -21.54
CA TYR A 762 -26.81 25.04 -22.25
C TYR A 762 -26.96 25.24 -23.77
N GLN A 763 -26.24 24.44 -24.54
CA GLN A 763 -26.29 24.41 -26.00
C GLN A 763 -26.48 22.97 -26.45
N LYS A 764 -27.45 22.76 -27.34
CA LYS A 764 -27.73 21.46 -27.95
C LYS A 764 -27.02 21.41 -29.30
N LYS A 765 -26.31 20.32 -29.56
CA LYS A 765 -25.65 20.05 -30.84
C LYS A 765 -26.22 18.76 -31.42
N LEU A 766 -26.81 18.84 -32.61
CA LEU A 766 -27.29 17.70 -33.38
C LEU A 766 -26.11 16.93 -33.93
N VAL A 767 -26.05 15.64 -33.62
CA VAL A 767 -25.11 14.68 -34.19
C VAL A 767 -25.84 13.85 -35.23
N LYS A 768 -25.36 13.86 -36.47
CA LYS A 768 -25.85 12.96 -37.53
C LYS A 768 -24.84 11.85 -37.79
N LEU A 769 -25.33 10.61 -37.73
CA LEU A 769 -24.55 9.42 -38.06
C LEU A 769 -24.54 9.21 -39.57
N ASN A 770 -23.38 8.88 -40.11
CA ASN A 770 -23.26 8.47 -41.51
C ASN A 770 -23.62 6.97 -41.68
N SER A 771 -23.54 6.48 -42.92
CA SER A 771 -23.80 5.06 -43.23
C SER A 771 -22.81 4.07 -42.60
N TYR A 772 -21.75 4.56 -41.96
CA TYR A 772 -20.78 3.76 -41.20
C TYR A 772 -21.01 3.80 -39.69
N PHE A 773 -22.09 4.46 -39.24
CA PHE A 773 -22.43 4.71 -37.83
C PHE A 773 -21.43 5.64 -37.12
N GLN A 774 -20.65 6.40 -37.88
CA GLN A 774 -19.74 7.40 -37.36
C GLN A 774 -20.48 8.76 -37.27
N PRO A 775 -20.42 9.46 -36.12
CA PRO A 775 -20.74 10.89 -36.02
C PRO A 775 -20.01 11.69 -37.09
N GLN A 776 -20.73 12.25 -38.06
CA GLN A 776 -20.13 12.98 -39.19
C GLN A 776 -20.41 14.48 -39.13
N GLU A 777 -21.65 14.86 -38.88
CA GLU A 777 -22.06 16.27 -38.82
C GLU A 777 -22.46 16.61 -37.39
N ILE A 778 -21.86 17.65 -36.84
CA ILE A 778 -22.24 18.25 -35.55
C ILE A 778 -22.71 19.68 -35.83
N LEU A 779 -24.00 19.93 -35.63
CA LEU A 779 -24.67 21.17 -35.99
C LEU A 779 -25.34 21.77 -34.75
N ASP A 780 -25.43 23.10 -34.67
CA ASP A 780 -26.23 23.74 -33.61
C ASP A 780 -27.70 23.32 -33.75
N TYR A 781 -28.30 22.88 -32.63
CA TYR A 781 -29.68 22.44 -32.56
C TYR A 781 -30.52 23.48 -31.81
N PRO A 782 -31.65 23.92 -32.38
CA PRO A 782 -32.46 25.01 -31.84
C PRO A 782 -33.12 24.69 -30.49
#